data_AF-A0AAU3G488-F1
#
_entry.id   AF-A0AAU3G488-F1
#
_cell.length_a   1.000
_cell.length_b   1.000
_cell.length_c   1.000
_cell.angle_alpha   90.00
_cell.angle_beta   90.00
_cell.angle_gamma   90.00
#
_symmetry.space_group_name_H-M   'P 1'
#
loop_
_entity.id
_entity.type
_entity.pdbx_description
1 polymer ?
#
loop_
_entity_poly.entity_id
_entity_poly.type
_entity_poly.pdbx_seq_one_letter_code
_entity_poly.pdbx_strand_id
1 'polypeptide(L)'
;MTDIFGTERMRTTVLAAWTASPARFREDANAEEDFALGGYRDRLIVELAQNAADAALRTGVPGRLRLTLENGVLSAANTGAPLDATGVEGLATLRVSGKRDEVGSIGRFGVGFAAVVSVCDEPLIASRATGAVRWSRSETAALVAAEPALAAELATRGGHVPLLRLPFEAGPVDVPAGFDTVVRLPLRDKAVEQAVRQMLDETGPALPLAMPALTTIEIEIDGEVRTVMAGDWQVVEESGSFTAEQVAELFADRPTEERNRPYWLVRWAVPADHGRLPKDVAPVVHAPTPSDEPLDLPALLIASFPLATDRRHVAPGPLADFLIERAAETYLDLLRSLPKTPRLLDLVPGLMGKGELDAAIRRAILRRLPDTPLLPAISPPADVPDGSQDADADGSFVVSGREASVVAGPAEFLTMIADMVPGLLPAGWASRHPALTTLGVTRVELSDVVDMLSGDAVDDKTAAWWHSLYDVVPGDDREALGAVPVPLADGRLVRGPRGTLLLTDGSSLDPALLGPLGLRVVHPEAAHSLLLRLGAAEASPRSVLEDPLTRATVSESLDSADPEPVAQAVLALVDAAGLTAGEAPWLSALALRGADGELYPAGELLLGEGSLAKLIDQDVPFGVAAPDLVERYGSRVLSAAGVLDGFAVVNDSDVLLDPDECDHDLDAEDEWLEAVLDVLPEAGVPPVAREFTAIRDLEYVADWPHALALLSRPPLRAALQPLRALVNGEIAEAPSYTSWWLSHHPVLGGKRPTALRLATGDPLLYGLYGDAPEGVDETALAMIGVRTTLAELLASHGGPDELLDLLADPSLEVDRAQLRALWIALAAVEPSRVAPPTAVRAVLNGEIVVADAEDGHPIGGNGHAVVEGLVATGGPVVVEAPDLLPLVASRPLVLAPFDLAEALSELLDLPVIGEEVTGEVTSSGQERPVPAQVRSLLPSAPASYVEHADLEVDGVKVQWRFFEGAVHAAGVEGLARGLAWASGQWGDRLAVAALLRDPEAVPLLLAEADLDS
;
A
#
# COMPACT_ATOMS: atom_id res chain seq x y z
N MET A 1 18.92 -45.42 -89.54
CA MET A 1 18.06 -45.35 -88.34
C MET A 1 16.67 -44.97 -88.83
N THR A 2 15.62 -45.48 -88.20
CA THR A 2 14.24 -45.16 -88.58
C THR A 2 13.80 -43.97 -87.74
N ASP A 3 13.28 -42.90 -88.35
CA ASP A 3 12.77 -41.70 -87.65
C ASP A 3 11.49 -42.04 -86.87
N ILE A 4 11.63 -42.66 -85.69
CA ILE A 4 10.51 -43.15 -84.86
C ILE A 4 9.56 -42.01 -84.45
N PHE A 5 10.10 -40.79 -84.27
CA PHE A 5 9.34 -39.63 -83.82
C PHE A 5 8.80 -38.77 -84.98
N GLY A 6 9.21 -39.03 -86.23
CA GLY A 6 8.82 -38.20 -87.38
C GLY A 6 9.41 -36.79 -87.33
N THR A 7 10.62 -36.64 -86.77
CA THR A 7 11.32 -35.36 -86.62
C THR A 7 11.57 -34.66 -87.95
N GLU A 8 11.87 -35.40 -89.02
CA GLU A 8 12.10 -34.82 -90.35
C GLU A 8 10.83 -34.17 -90.91
N ARG A 9 9.68 -34.84 -90.76
CA ARG A 9 8.36 -34.30 -91.13
C ARG A 9 8.06 -33.02 -90.37
N MET A 10 8.30 -33.01 -89.05
CA MET A 10 8.07 -31.85 -88.20
C MET A 10 8.95 -30.67 -88.63
N ARG A 11 10.27 -30.88 -88.76
CA ARG A 11 11.20 -29.83 -89.20
C ARG A 11 10.81 -29.25 -90.55
N THR A 12 10.53 -30.10 -91.53
CA THR A 12 10.13 -29.67 -92.88
C THR A 12 8.86 -28.83 -92.85
N THR A 13 7.87 -29.25 -92.04
CA THR A 13 6.58 -28.53 -91.92
C THR A 13 6.77 -27.15 -91.30
N VAL A 14 7.56 -27.04 -90.22
CA VAL A 14 7.83 -25.78 -89.53
C VAL A 14 8.64 -24.83 -90.42
N LEU A 15 9.70 -25.31 -91.06
CA LEU A 15 10.52 -24.50 -91.97
C LEU A 15 9.72 -24.00 -93.17
N ALA A 16 8.84 -24.84 -93.76
CA ALA A 16 7.95 -24.41 -94.83
C ALA A 16 6.97 -23.31 -94.36
N ALA A 17 6.43 -23.43 -93.15
CA ALA A 17 5.53 -22.43 -92.56
C ALA A 17 6.23 -21.09 -92.29
N TRP A 18 7.45 -21.13 -91.75
CA TRP A 18 8.28 -19.94 -91.57
C TRP A 18 8.67 -19.29 -92.90
N THR A 19 9.07 -20.09 -93.89
CA THR A 19 9.43 -19.59 -95.23
C THR A 19 8.23 -18.93 -95.92
N ALA A 20 7.03 -19.50 -95.78
CA ALA A 20 5.80 -18.91 -96.30
C ALA A 20 5.39 -17.61 -95.57
N SER A 21 5.76 -17.46 -94.30
CA SER A 21 5.50 -16.25 -93.51
C SER A 21 6.60 -16.01 -92.46
N PRO A 22 7.59 -15.16 -92.75
CA PRO A 22 8.66 -14.81 -91.79
C PRO A 22 8.12 -14.17 -90.49
N ALA A 23 6.91 -13.62 -90.51
CA ALA A 23 6.23 -13.14 -89.31
C ALA A 23 5.95 -14.28 -88.30
N ARG A 24 5.66 -15.51 -88.76
CA ARG A 24 5.49 -16.67 -87.87
C ARG A 24 6.79 -17.10 -87.22
N PHE A 25 7.91 -17.02 -87.93
CA PHE A 25 9.24 -17.25 -87.36
C PHE A 25 9.52 -16.25 -86.22
N ARG A 26 9.22 -14.95 -86.43
CA ARG A 26 9.31 -13.94 -85.37
C ARG A 26 8.39 -14.23 -84.18
N GLU A 27 7.14 -14.61 -84.44
CA GLU A 27 6.17 -14.93 -83.39
C GLU A 27 6.65 -16.11 -82.53
N ASP A 28 7.12 -17.19 -83.17
CA ASP A 28 7.67 -18.36 -82.47
C ASP A 28 8.93 -18.01 -81.68
N ALA A 29 9.82 -17.21 -82.25
CA ALA A 29 11.04 -16.76 -81.59
C ALA A 29 10.75 -15.85 -80.39
N ASN A 30 9.85 -14.86 -80.55
CA ASN A 30 9.43 -13.97 -79.46
C ASN A 30 8.72 -14.76 -78.35
N ALA A 31 7.82 -15.67 -78.69
CA ALA A 31 7.09 -16.44 -77.69
C ALA A 31 8.05 -17.28 -76.83
N GLU A 32 9.05 -17.92 -77.44
CA GLU A 32 10.04 -18.71 -76.71
C GLU A 32 11.03 -17.83 -75.92
N GLU A 33 11.40 -16.68 -76.45
CA GLU A 33 12.24 -15.68 -75.78
C GLU A 33 11.54 -15.06 -74.56
N ASP A 34 10.24 -14.75 -74.67
CA ASP A 34 9.40 -14.31 -73.55
C ASP A 34 9.30 -15.38 -72.45
N PHE A 35 9.25 -16.68 -72.82
CA PHE A 35 9.31 -17.77 -71.85
C PHE A 35 10.69 -17.90 -71.20
N ALA A 36 11.78 -17.71 -71.97
CA ALA A 36 13.15 -17.83 -71.48
C ALA A 36 13.59 -16.64 -70.60
N LEU A 37 13.13 -15.42 -70.91
CA LEU A 37 13.41 -14.19 -70.17
C LEU A 37 12.40 -13.91 -69.05
N GLY A 38 11.19 -14.47 -69.15
CA GLY A 38 10.13 -14.33 -68.16
C GLY A 38 10.32 -15.18 -66.90
N GLY A 39 9.29 -15.25 -66.07
CA GLY A 39 9.32 -15.85 -64.74
C GLY A 39 9.61 -17.35 -64.63
N TYR A 40 9.94 -18.05 -65.72
CA TYR A 40 10.16 -19.51 -65.79
C TYR A 40 11.60 -19.94 -65.51
N ARG A 41 12.57 -19.01 -65.44
CA ARG A 41 13.98 -19.33 -65.16
C ARG A 41 14.18 -20.10 -63.85
N ASP A 42 13.37 -19.81 -62.83
CA ASP A 42 13.49 -20.38 -61.49
C ASP A 42 12.57 -21.60 -61.28
N ARG A 43 11.97 -22.15 -62.34
CA ARG A 43 10.95 -23.22 -62.26
C ARG A 43 11.36 -24.53 -62.94
N LEU A 44 12.58 -24.61 -63.44
CA LEU A 44 13.08 -25.77 -64.18
C LEU A 44 12.84 -27.10 -63.43
N ILE A 45 13.24 -27.16 -62.16
CA ILE A 45 13.17 -28.40 -61.36
C ILE A 45 11.73 -28.83 -61.11
N VAL A 46 10.86 -27.86 -60.85
CA VAL A 46 9.43 -28.07 -60.65
C VAL A 46 8.76 -28.64 -61.90
N GLU A 47 9.05 -28.06 -63.07
CA GLU A 47 8.48 -28.53 -64.35
C GLU A 47 9.00 -29.93 -64.72
N LEU A 48 10.26 -30.24 -64.42
CA LEU A 48 10.81 -31.60 -64.57
C LEU A 48 10.13 -32.60 -63.62
N ALA A 49 9.86 -32.20 -62.37
CA ALA A 49 9.13 -33.01 -61.41
C ALA A 49 7.67 -33.26 -61.82
N GLN A 50 7.00 -32.25 -62.36
CA GLN A 50 5.65 -32.38 -62.89
C GLN A 50 5.59 -33.34 -64.08
N ASN A 51 6.53 -33.22 -65.03
CA ASN A 51 6.64 -34.17 -66.14
C ASN A 51 6.88 -35.62 -65.65
N ALA A 52 7.70 -35.79 -64.60
CA ALA A 52 7.93 -37.09 -63.98
C ALA A 52 6.67 -37.65 -63.31
N ALA A 53 5.94 -36.81 -62.56
CA ALA A 53 4.68 -37.18 -61.91
C ALA A 53 3.61 -37.58 -62.95
N ASP A 54 3.44 -36.81 -64.03
CA ASP A 54 2.50 -37.12 -65.11
C ASP A 54 2.85 -38.41 -65.86
N ALA A 55 4.15 -38.69 -66.07
CA ALA A 55 4.60 -39.94 -66.67
C ALA A 55 4.27 -41.14 -65.77
N ALA A 56 4.48 -41.01 -64.46
CA ALA A 56 4.15 -42.03 -63.48
C ALA A 56 2.63 -42.27 -63.40
N LEU A 57 1.82 -41.20 -63.32
CA LEU A 57 0.36 -41.25 -63.32
C LEU A 57 -0.21 -42.00 -64.53
N ARG A 58 0.27 -41.69 -65.74
CA ARG A 58 -0.20 -42.34 -66.99
C ARG A 58 0.02 -43.85 -67.02
N THR A 59 0.96 -44.36 -66.21
CA THR A 59 1.29 -45.79 -66.14
C THR A 59 0.87 -46.43 -64.81
N GLY A 60 0.32 -45.65 -63.87
CA GLY A 60 -0.11 -46.12 -62.55
C GLY A 60 1.04 -46.65 -61.68
N VAL A 61 2.27 -46.21 -61.90
CA VAL A 61 3.45 -46.63 -61.12
C VAL A 61 3.88 -45.54 -60.14
N PRO A 62 4.56 -45.88 -59.03
CA PRO A 62 5.22 -44.88 -58.19
C PRO A 62 6.27 -44.09 -58.98
N GLY A 63 6.10 -42.77 -59.03
CA GLY A 63 7.03 -41.87 -59.67
C GLY A 63 8.31 -41.74 -58.86
N ARG A 64 9.45 -41.89 -59.52
CA ARG A 64 10.78 -41.59 -59.00
C ARG A 64 11.46 -40.63 -59.97
N LEU A 65 12.08 -39.59 -59.44
CA LEU A 65 12.88 -38.63 -60.20
C LEU A 65 14.30 -38.60 -59.65
N ARG A 66 15.31 -38.68 -60.52
CA ARG A 66 16.71 -38.42 -60.17
C ARG A 66 17.21 -37.20 -60.93
N LEU A 67 17.69 -36.21 -60.21
CA LEU A 67 18.29 -34.98 -60.71
C LEU A 67 19.79 -35.01 -60.43
N THR A 68 20.61 -35.19 -61.45
CA THR A 68 22.07 -35.22 -61.34
C THR A 68 22.67 -34.00 -62.02
N LEU A 69 23.42 -33.18 -61.28
CA LEU A 69 24.22 -32.08 -61.81
C LEU A 69 25.70 -32.46 -61.74
N GLU A 70 26.29 -32.70 -62.91
CA GLU A 70 27.70 -33.09 -63.03
C GLU A 70 28.33 -32.46 -64.28
N ASN A 71 29.55 -31.93 -64.16
CA ASN A 71 30.32 -31.38 -65.29
C ASN A 71 29.56 -30.33 -66.14
N GLY A 72 28.70 -29.53 -65.51
CA GLY A 72 27.87 -28.52 -66.19
C GLY A 72 26.68 -29.08 -66.96
N VAL A 73 26.27 -30.33 -66.71
CA VAL A 73 25.10 -30.97 -67.32
C VAL A 73 24.11 -31.37 -66.23
N LEU A 74 22.87 -30.87 -66.33
CA LEU A 74 21.76 -31.35 -65.51
C LEU A 74 21.07 -32.52 -66.22
N SER A 75 20.95 -33.66 -65.54
CA SER A 75 20.22 -34.83 -66.02
C SER A 75 19.03 -35.12 -65.11
N ALA A 76 17.83 -35.23 -65.69
CA ALA A 76 16.60 -35.55 -64.98
C ALA A 76 16.05 -36.90 -65.47
N ALA A 77 16.24 -37.96 -64.70
CA ALA A 77 15.78 -39.31 -65.02
C ALA A 77 14.49 -39.64 -64.25
N ASN A 78 13.44 -40.10 -64.92
CA ASN A 78 12.18 -40.43 -64.29
C ASN A 78 11.62 -41.80 -64.68
N THR A 79 10.79 -42.37 -63.81
CA THR A 79 9.97 -43.56 -64.08
C THR A 79 8.64 -43.18 -64.74
N GLY A 80 8.04 -44.13 -65.45
CA GLY A 80 6.69 -44.02 -66.01
C GLY A 80 6.63 -44.08 -67.54
N ALA A 81 5.61 -43.46 -68.13
CA ALA A 81 5.36 -43.51 -69.57
C ALA A 81 6.57 -43.02 -70.39
N PRO A 82 7.03 -43.77 -71.41
CA PRO A 82 8.11 -43.33 -72.31
C PRO A 82 7.65 -42.18 -73.21
N LEU A 83 8.60 -41.40 -73.73
CA LEU A 83 8.35 -40.37 -74.74
C LEU A 83 7.86 -41.02 -76.04
N ASP A 84 6.76 -40.51 -76.60
CA ASP A 84 6.19 -40.97 -77.87
C ASP A 84 6.19 -39.86 -78.94
N ALA A 85 5.80 -40.19 -80.17
CA ALA A 85 5.78 -39.24 -81.28
C ALA A 85 4.82 -38.06 -81.05
N THR A 86 3.68 -38.29 -80.39
CA THR A 86 2.73 -37.23 -80.00
C THR A 86 3.34 -36.30 -78.95
N GLY A 87 4.11 -36.84 -78.00
CA GLY A 87 4.87 -36.08 -77.02
C GLY A 87 5.91 -35.18 -77.69
N VAL A 88 6.69 -35.70 -78.63
CA VAL A 88 7.67 -34.88 -79.39
C VAL A 88 6.98 -33.77 -80.20
N GLU A 89 5.85 -34.08 -80.83
CA GLU A 89 5.06 -33.07 -81.55
C GLU A 89 4.58 -31.97 -80.59
N GLY A 90 4.06 -32.35 -79.42
CA GLY A 90 3.63 -31.42 -78.38
C GLY A 90 4.76 -30.55 -77.83
N LEU A 91 5.97 -31.10 -77.66
CA LEU A 91 7.17 -30.35 -77.26
C LEU A 91 7.63 -29.36 -78.33
N ALA A 92 7.38 -29.65 -79.62
CA ALA A 92 7.73 -28.77 -80.73
C ALA A 92 6.69 -27.69 -81.04
N THR A 93 5.48 -27.78 -80.46
CA THR A 93 4.39 -26.84 -80.67
C THR A 93 4.05 -26.01 -79.40
N LEU A 94 4.53 -24.76 -79.28
CA LEU A 94 4.04 -23.81 -78.27
C LEU A 94 2.57 -23.47 -78.55
N ARG A 95 1.72 -23.59 -77.52
CA ARG A 95 0.29 -23.17 -77.45
C ARG A 95 -0.74 -23.98 -78.26
N VAL A 96 -0.42 -25.17 -78.76
CA VAL A 96 -1.44 -26.10 -79.29
C VAL A 96 -1.46 -27.35 -78.42
N SER A 97 -2.35 -27.39 -77.41
CA SER A 97 -2.52 -28.63 -76.64
C SER A 97 -3.26 -29.66 -77.49
N GLY A 98 -2.53 -30.61 -78.07
CA GLY A 98 -3.12 -31.81 -78.64
C GLY A 98 -3.54 -32.79 -77.53
N LYS A 99 -4.79 -32.68 -77.07
CA LYS A 99 -5.71 -33.79 -76.68
C LYS A 99 -6.87 -33.24 -75.83
N ARG A 100 -8.08 -33.59 -76.26
CA ARG A 100 -9.33 -33.53 -75.50
C ARG A 100 -9.45 -34.90 -74.81
N ASP A 101 -9.86 -34.93 -73.54
CA ASP A 101 -10.36 -36.11 -72.82
C ASP A 101 -9.37 -37.04 -72.05
N GLU A 102 -8.52 -36.52 -71.14
CA GLU A 102 -7.99 -37.33 -70.02
C GLU A 102 -8.09 -36.58 -68.67
N VAL A 103 -8.86 -37.16 -67.74
CA VAL A 103 -9.03 -36.67 -66.36
C VAL A 103 -7.81 -37.09 -65.53
N GLY A 104 -7.10 -36.13 -64.95
CA GLY A 104 -6.01 -36.38 -64.00
C GLY A 104 -4.59 -36.09 -64.48
N SER A 105 -4.36 -35.67 -65.73
CA SER A 105 -3.03 -35.17 -66.14
C SER A 105 -2.92 -33.67 -65.82
N ILE A 106 -2.05 -33.30 -64.89
CA ILE A 106 -1.80 -31.90 -64.55
C ILE A 106 -0.73 -31.41 -65.51
N GLY A 107 -1.09 -31.13 -66.77
CA GLY A 107 -0.09 -30.70 -67.75
C GLY A 107 -0.68 -29.94 -68.92
N ARG A 108 -0.08 -28.81 -69.28
CA ARG A 108 -0.07 -28.32 -70.66
C ARG A 108 1.11 -29.03 -71.32
N PHE A 109 0.88 -30.12 -72.05
CA PHE A 109 1.96 -30.73 -72.85
C PHE A 109 2.57 -29.64 -73.75
N GLY A 110 3.88 -29.40 -73.60
CA GLY A 110 4.65 -28.45 -74.40
C GLY A 110 4.95 -27.08 -73.75
N VAL A 111 4.20 -26.61 -72.76
CA VAL A 111 4.46 -25.28 -72.15
C VAL A 111 5.41 -25.35 -70.95
N GLY A 112 5.35 -26.42 -70.16
CA GLY A 112 6.24 -26.61 -68.99
C GLY A 112 7.68 -26.93 -69.37
N PHE A 113 7.89 -27.71 -70.42
CA PHE A 113 9.22 -28.03 -70.94
C PHE A 113 9.95 -26.81 -71.53
N ALA A 114 9.23 -25.73 -71.89
CA ALA A 114 9.85 -24.49 -72.36
C ALA A 114 10.80 -23.86 -71.30
N ALA A 115 10.66 -24.20 -70.02
CA ALA A 115 11.59 -23.79 -68.97
C ALA A 115 13.05 -24.21 -69.28
N VAL A 116 13.28 -25.31 -70.02
CA VAL A 116 14.64 -25.74 -70.39
C VAL A 116 15.37 -24.74 -71.29
N VAL A 117 14.63 -23.93 -72.05
CA VAL A 117 15.19 -22.91 -72.96
C VAL A 117 15.96 -21.84 -72.17
N SER A 118 15.54 -21.57 -70.94
CA SER A 118 16.22 -20.60 -70.07
C SER A 118 17.64 -21.06 -69.70
N VAL A 119 17.89 -22.37 -69.66
CA VAL A 119 19.15 -22.96 -69.13
C VAL A 119 20.03 -23.67 -70.16
N CYS A 120 19.46 -24.11 -71.29
CA CYS A 120 20.11 -25.02 -72.22
C CYS A 120 19.85 -24.60 -73.68
N ASP A 121 20.85 -24.80 -74.55
CA ASP A 121 20.76 -24.56 -76.00
C ASP A 121 20.74 -25.85 -76.84
N GLU A 122 20.98 -27.00 -76.21
CA GLU A 122 21.00 -28.32 -76.86
C GLU A 122 20.33 -29.41 -75.99
N PRO A 123 19.04 -29.28 -75.64
CA PRO A 123 18.37 -30.23 -74.78
C PRO A 123 18.15 -31.57 -75.51
N LEU A 124 18.26 -32.66 -74.76
CA LEU A 124 18.08 -34.02 -75.26
C LEU A 124 17.12 -34.79 -74.34
N ILE A 125 16.22 -35.58 -74.92
CA ILE A 125 15.37 -36.51 -74.19
C ILE A 125 15.59 -37.91 -74.76
N ALA A 126 15.81 -38.89 -73.90
CA ALA A 126 15.92 -40.29 -74.27
C ALA A 126 15.02 -41.15 -73.40
N SER A 127 14.25 -42.03 -74.03
CA SER A 127 13.43 -43.04 -73.36
C SER A 127 13.90 -44.43 -73.78
N ARG A 128 14.04 -45.33 -72.81
CA ARG A 128 14.57 -46.69 -73.01
C ARG A 128 13.79 -47.48 -74.06
N ALA A 129 12.48 -47.28 -74.12
CA ALA A 129 11.57 -48.03 -74.98
C ALA A 129 11.46 -47.46 -76.41
N THR A 130 11.67 -46.16 -76.62
CA THR A 130 11.27 -45.46 -77.86
C THR A 130 12.42 -44.72 -78.56
N GLY A 131 13.56 -44.51 -77.88
CA GLY A 131 14.74 -43.86 -78.46
C GLY A 131 14.95 -42.43 -77.97
N ALA A 132 15.77 -41.66 -78.69
CA ALA A 132 16.20 -40.32 -78.27
C ALA A 132 15.93 -39.24 -79.34
N VAL A 133 15.59 -38.05 -78.85
CA VAL A 133 15.37 -36.84 -79.65
C VAL A 133 16.15 -35.69 -79.01
N ARG A 134 16.64 -34.75 -79.82
CA ARG A 134 17.37 -33.58 -79.34
C ARG A 134 16.95 -32.33 -80.08
N TRP A 135 17.27 -31.18 -79.51
CA TRP A 135 17.17 -29.88 -80.15
C TRP A 135 18.54 -29.22 -80.17
N SER A 136 18.74 -28.29 -81.09
CA SER A 136 20.01 -27.56 -81.20
C SER A 136 19.76 -26.16 -81.73
N ARG A 137 20.14 -25.14 -80.93
CA ARG A 137 20.05 -23.75 -81.35
C ARG A 137 20.95 -23.47 -82.56
N SER A 138 22.14 -24.06 -82.58
CA SER A 138 23.13 -23.90 -83.66
C SER A 138 22.65 -24.51 -84.98
N GLU A 139 22.11 -25.74 -84.96
CA GLU A 139 21.57 -26.37 -86.17
C GLU A 139 20.28 -25.69 -86.65
N THR A 140 19.41 -25.26 -85.74
CA THR A 140 18.23 -24.48 -86.11
C THR A 140 18.63 -23.17 -86.78
N ALA A 141 19.61 -22.44 -86.23
CA ALA A 141 20.12 -21.21 -86.84
C ALA A 141 20.74 -21.46 -88.23
N ALA A 142 21.46 -22.57 -88.41
CA ALA A 142 22.02 -22.95 -89.71
C ALA A 142 20.92 -23.26 -90.74
N LEU A 143 19.87 -23.98 -90.36
CA LEU A 143 18.73 -24.28 -91.24
C LEU A 143 17.95 -23.01 -91.61
N VAL A 144 17.72 -22.11 -90.65
CA VAL A 144 17.05 -20.82 -90.90
C VAL A 144 17.92 -19.91 -91.79
N ALA A 145 19.24 -19.88 -91.59
CA ALA A 145 20.17 -19.09 -92.40
C ALA A 145 20.31 -19.61 -93.84
N ALA A 146 20.13 -20.91 -94.06
CA ALA A 146 20.15 -21.53 -95.38
C ALA A 146 18.93 -21.17 -96.24
N GLU A 147 17.84 -20.71 -95.62
CA GLU A 147 16.61 -20.26 -96.29
C GLU A 147 16.66 -18.75 -96.59
N PRO A 148 16.75 -18.32 -97.86
CA PRO A 148 16.92 -16.90 -98.21
C PRO A 148 15.80 -15.99 -97.69
N ALA A 149 14.57 -16.51 -97.60
CA ALA A 149 13.40 -15.78 -97.11
C ALA A 149 13.45 -15.48 -95.60
N LEU A 150 14.25 -16.24 -94.83
CA LEU A 150 14.38 -16.12 -93.38
C LEU A 150 15.70 -15.48 -92.93
N ALA A 151 16.75 -15.56 -93.76
CA ALA A 151 18.09 -15.05 -93.42
C ALA A 151 18.10 -13.55 -93.02
N ALA A 152 17.29 -12.71 -93.67
CA ALA A 152 17.18 -11.29 -93.34
C ALA A 152 16.53 -11.05 -91.96
N GLU A 153 15.53 -11.86 -91.62
CA GLU A 153 14.84 -11.78 -90.33
C GLU A 153 15.75 -12.31 -89.20
N LEU A 154 16.48 -13.39 -89.45
CA LEU A 154 17.49 -13.92 -88.53
C LEU A 154 18.57 -12.89 -88.19
N ALA A 155 19.08 -12.15 -89.19
CA ALA A 155 20.06 -11.10 -88.98
C ALA A 155 19.51 -9.93 -88.16
N THR A 156 18.25 -9.54 -88.42
CA THR A 156 17.56 -8.48 -87.67
C THR A 156 17.38 -8.85 -86.20
N ARG A 157 17.18 -10.15 -85.91
CA ARG A 157 17.07 -10.71 -84.56
C ARG A 157 18.41 -11.04 -83.91
N GLY A 158 19.54 -10.58 -84.45
CA GLY A 158 20.86 -10.85 -83.87
C GLY A 158 21.25 -12.34 -83.83
N GLY A 159 20.65 -13.18 -84.69
CA GLY A 159 20.90 -14.62 -84.72
C GLY A 159 20.02 -15.47 -83.80
N HIS A 160 19.07 -14.86 -83.05
CA HIS A 160 18.19 -15.60 -82.15
C HIS A 160 17.10 -16.38 -82.90
N VAL A 161 17.05 -17.69 -82.65
CA VAL A 161 16.05 -18.64 -83.19
C VAL A 161 15.30 -19.37 -82.06
N PRO A 162 14.07 -19.86 -82.28
CA PRO A 162 13.38 -20.68 -81.30
C PRO A 162 13.98 -22.09 -81.26
N LEU A 163 14.39 -22.53 -80.08
CA LEU A 163 15.11 -23.79 -79.82
C LEU A 163 14.21 -25.01 -80.00
N LEU A 164 12.98 -25.00 -79.47
CA LEU A 164 12.18 -26.23 -79.34
C LEU A 164 11.41 -26.59 -80.62
N ARG A 165 11.43 -25.75 -81.65
CA ARG A 165 10.58 -25.88 -82.83
C ARG A 165 11.05 -26.91 -83.85
N LEU A 166 12.35 -27.17 -83.90
CA LEU A 166 12.96 -28.11 -84.83
C LEU A 166 13.61 -29.28 -84.07
N PRO A 167 12.91 -30.42 -83.90
CA PRO A 167 13.50 -31.61 -83.28
C PRO A 167 14.43 -32.33 -84.25
N PHE A 168 15.51 -32.92 -83.74
CA PHE A 168 16.50 -33.71 -84.50
C PHE A 168 16.60 -35.13 -83.93
N GLU A 169 16.94 -36.09 -84.79
CA GLU A 169 17.33 -37.43 -84.33
C GLU A 169 18.58 -37.33 -83.44
N ALA A 170 18.57 -38.10 -82.35
CA ALA A 170 19.73 -38.27 -81.50
C ALA A 170 20.24 -39.72 -81.58
N GLY A 171 21.55 -39.90 -81.38
CA GLY A 171 22.14 -41.23 -81.22
C GLY A 171 21.63 -41.94 -79.96
N PRO A 172 21.99 -43.22 -79.75
CA PRO A 172 21.65 -43.92 -78.53
C PRO A 172 22.24 -43.20 -77.31
N VAL A 173 21.38 -42.90 -76.34
CA VAL A 173 21.77 -42.30 -75.05
C VAL A 173 21.40 -43.28 -73.95
N ASP A 174 22.32 -43.47 -73.00
CA ASP A 174 22.10 -44.36 -71.87
C ASP A 174 21.08 -43.75 -70.89
N VAL A 175 20.06 -44.53 -70.54
CA VAL A 175 19.08 -44.18 -69.52
C VAL A 175 19.48 -44.91 -68.24
N PRO A 176 19.72 -44.20 -67.12
CA PRO A 176 20.14 -44.82 -65.87
C PRO A 176 19.27 -46.02 -65.46
N ALA A 177 19.91 -47.06 -64.92
CA ALA A 177 19.20 -48.27 -64.49
C ALA A 177 18.11 -47.93 -63.45
N GLY A 178 16.91 -48.50 -63.63
CA GLY A 178 15.75 -48.22 -62.79
C GLY A 178 14.91 -47.00 -63.20
N PHE A 179 15.28 -46.31 -64.29
CA PHE A 179 14.50 -45.21 -64.89
C PHE A 179 14.14 -45.51 -66.35
N ASP A 180 13.07 -44.87 -66.82
CA ASP A 180 12.45 -45.09 -68.14
C ASP A 180 12.80 -43.99 -69.14
N THR A 181 12.89 -42.75 -68.67
CA THR A 181 13.20 -41.55 -69.47
C THR A 181 14.27 -40.71 -68.78
N VAL A 182 15.17 -40.08 -69.55
CA VAL A 182 16.14 -39.09 -69.09
C VAL A 182 16.11 -37.85 -69.97
N VAL A 183 16.02 -36.68 -69.35
CA VAL A 183 16.24 -35.36 -69.97
C VAL A 183 17.66 -34.93 -69.64
N ARG A 184 18.49 -34.61 -70.63
CA ARG A 184 19.85 -34.11 -70.47
C ARG A 184 19.94 -32.67 -70.95
N LEU A 185 20.43 -31.79 -70.09
CA LEU A 185 20.51 -30.35 -70.29
C LEU A 185 21.94 -29.87 -70.06
N PRO A 186 22.78 -29.77 -71.11
CA PRO A 186 24.03 -29.04 -71.05
C PRO A 186 23.77 -27.57 -70.72
N LEU A 187 24.25 -27.09 -69.56
CA LEU A 187 23.96 -25.75 -69.09
C LEU A 187 24.80 -24.73 -69.85
N ARG A 188 24.15 -23.64 -70.30
CA ARG A 188 24.74 -22.64 -71.21
C ARG A 188 26.00 -21.98 -70.65
N ASP A 189 26.00 -21.64 -69.37
CA ASP A 189 27.08 -20.91 -68.71
C ASP A 189 27.09 -21.14 -67.19
N LYS A 190 28.12 -20.60 -66.52
CA LYS A 190 28.29 -20.73 -65.07
C LYS A 190 27.21 -20.03 -64.24
N ALA A 191 26.59 -18.96 -64.74
CA ALA A 191 25.53 -18.27 -64.02
C ALA A 191 24.24 -19.10 -64.02
N VAL A 192 23.94 -19.78 -65.13
CA VAL A 192 22.87 -20.79 -65.20
C VAL A 192 23.15 -21.96 -64.27
N GLU A 193 24.38 -22.48 -64.26
CA GLU A 193 24.76 -23.57 -63.35
C GLU A 193 24.52 -23.20 -61.89
N GLN A 194 24.88 -21.99 -61.48
CA GLN A 194 24.65 -21.51 -60.12
C GLN A 194 23.15 -21.40 -59.78
N ALA A 195 22.33 -20.90 -60.71
CA ALA A 195 20.87 -20.84 -60.53
C ALA A 195 20.24 -22.24 -60.40
N VAL A 196 20.70 -23.20 -61.20
CA VAL A 196 20.26 -24.61 -61.09
C VAL A 196 20.67 -25.24 -59.76
N ARG A 197 21.89 -24.98 -59.27
CA ARG A 197 22.32 -25.43 -57.93
C ARG A 197 21.38 -24.92 -56.85
N GLN A 198 21.04 -23.62 -56.89
CA GLN A 198 20.11 -23.03 -55.93
C GLN A 198 18.71 -23.69 -56.00
N MET A 199 18.13 -23.86 -57.20
CA MET A 199 16.84 -24.55 -57.35
C MET A 199 16.88 -25.99 -56.84
N LEU A 200 18.01 -26.68 -57.06
CA LEU A 200 18.21 -28.04 -56.54
C LEU A 200 18.25 -28.00 -55.02
N ASP A 201 18.97 -27.07 -54.38
CA ASP A 201 19.05 -26.93 -52.91
C ASP A 201 17.69 -26.60 -52.26
N GLU A 202 16.90 -25.74 -52.91
CA GLU A 202 15.55 -25.33 -52.47
C GLU A 202 14.48 -26.41 -52.65
N THR A 203 14.80 -27.52 -53.33
CA THR A 203 13.87 -28.63 -53.49
C THR A 203 13.65 -29.36 -52.16
N GLY A 204 12.42 -29.27 -51.64
CA GLY A 204 12.02 -29.84 -50.35
C GLY A 204 10.75 -30.71 -50.42
N PRO A 205 10.22 -31.15 -49.26
CA PRO A 205 9.11 -32.10 -49.15
C PRO A 205 7.79 -31.56 -49.70
N ALA A 206 7.67 -30.25 -49.93
CA ALA A 206 6.48 -29.64 -50.52
C ALA A 206 6.18 -30.15 -51.94
N LEU A 207 7.19 -30.54 -52.72
CA LEU A 207 6.98 -31.07 -54.08
C LEU A 207 6.31 -32.45 -54.11
N PRO A 208 6.80 -33.48 -53.40
CA PRO A 208 6.08 -34.76 -53.31
C PRO A 208 4.73 -34.62 -52.56
N LEU A 209 4.60 -33.65 -51.64
CA LEU A 209 3.30 -33.30 -51.05
C LEU A 209 2.36 -32.62 -52.05
N ALA A 210 2.83 -31.92 -53.06
CA ALA A 210 1.98 -31.36 -54.11
C ALA A 210 1.66 -32.33 -55.24
N MET A 211 2.54 -33.30 -55.46
CA MET A 211 2.46 -34.30 -56.53
C MET A 211 2.53 -35.72 -55.93
N PRO A 212 1.44 -36.27 -55.37
CA PRO A 212 1.45 -37.55 -54.68
C PRO A 212 1.96 -38.74 -55.51
N ALA A 213 1.85 -38.65 -56.83
CA ALA A 213 2.38 -39.66 -57.73
C ALA A 213 3.91 -39.74 -57.71
N LEU A 214 4.60 -38.67 -57.31
CA LEU A 214 6.05 -38.61 -57.20
C LEU A 214 6.47 -38.95 -55.77
N THR A 215 6.85 -40.20 -55.56
CA THR A 215 7.18 -40.76 -54.24
C THR A 215 8.57 -40.39 -53.74
N THR A 216 9.53 -40.15 -54.64
CA THR A 216 10.93 -39.88 -54.27
C THR A 216 11.62 -39.02 -55.32
N ILE A 217 12.35 -38.00 -54.85
CA ILE A 217 13.26 -37.19 -55.67
C ILE A 217 14.68 -37.39 -55.13
N GLU A 218 15.57 -37.97 -55.92
CA GLU A 218 16.99 -38.10 -55.62
C GLU A 218 17.74 -36.96 -56.29
N ILE A 219 18.52 -36.19 -55.52
CA ILE A 219 19.32 -35.06 -56.02
C ILE A 219 20.78 -35.40 -55.81
N GLU A 220 21.54 -35.41 -56.89
CA GLU A 220 22.97 -35.69 -56.91
C GLU A 220 23.73 -34.47 -57.45
N ILE A 221 24.60 -33.88 -56.64
CA ILE A 221 25.42 -32.72 -57.03
C ILE A 221 26.88 -33.06 -56.76
N ASP A 222 27.71 -33.08 -57.80
CA ASP A 222 29.14 -33.38 -57.72
C ASP A 222 29.48 -34.67 -56.90
N GLY A 223 28.60 -35.67 -56.94
CA GLY A 223 28.74 -36.95 -56.25
C GLY A 223 28.09 -37.03 -54.85
N GLU A 224 27.57 -35.93 -54.32
CA GLU A 224 26.78 -35.92 -53.09
C GLU A 224 25.30 -36.18 -53.39
N VAL A 225 24.71 -37.19 -52.76
CA VAL A 225 23.32 -37.60 -52.98
C VAL A 225 22.46 -37.24 -51.78
N ARG A 226 21.34 -36.55 -52.01
CA ARG A 226 20.27 -36.33 -51.03
C ARG A 226 18.93 -36.80 -51.58
N THR A 227 18.07 -37.28 -50.70
CA THR A 227 16.74 -37.80 -51.05
C THR A 227 15.66 -36.94 -50.44
N VAL A 228 14.70 -36.51 -51.26
CA VAL A 228 13.52 -35.74 -50.86
C VAL A 228 12.28 -36.62 -50.99
N MET A 229 11.52 -36.71 -49.90
CA MET A 229 10.26 -37.45 -49.78
C MET A 229 9.24 -36.57 -49.03
N ALA A 230 7.96 -36.94 -49.07
CA ALA A 230 6.90 -36.17 -48.38
C ALA A 230 7.12 -36.05 -46.86
N GLY A 231 7.74 -37.03 -46.19
CA GLY A 231 8.03 -37.01 -44.74
C GLY A 231 6.80 -37.29 -43.85
N ASP A 232 6.97 -37.15 -42.52
CA ASP A 232 5.89 -37.33 -41.52
C ASP A 232 5.08 -36.03 -41.35
N TRP A 233 4.02 -35.88 -42.15
CA TRP A 233 3.11 -34.73 -42.11
C TRP A 233 1.69 -35.19 -41.81
N GLN A 234 0.97 -34.42 -40.99
CA GLN A 234 -0.48 -34.53 -40.87
C GLN A 234 -1.10 -33.75 -42.02
N VAL A 235 -1.83 -34.44 -42.89
CA VAL A 235 -2.41 -33.87 -44.10
C VAL A 235 -3.93 -34.00 -44.06
N VAL A 236 -4.63 -32.89 -44.34
CA VAL A 236 -6.07 -32.88 -44.61
C VAL A 236 -6.30 -32.32 -46.00
N GLU A 237 -7.15 -32.99 -46.76
CA GLU A 237 -7.45 -32.66 -48.15
C GLU A 237 -8.96 -32.62 -48.38
N GLU A 238 -9.38 -31.64 -49.17
CA GLU A 238 -10.70 -31.54 -49.74
C GLU A 238 -10.57 -31.30 -51.25
N SER A 239 -11.34 -32.03 -52.05
CA SER A 239 -11.37 -31.85 -53.51
C SER A 239 -12.77 -32.07 -54.05
N GLY A 240 -13.04 -31.50 -55.23
CA GLY A 240 -14.35 -31.63 -55.87
C GLY A 240 -14.35 -31.19 -57.33
N SER A 241 -15.50 -31.37 -57.97
CA SER A 241 -15.75 -30.93 -59.35
C SER A 241 -16.83 -29.87 -59.39
N PHE A 242 -16.65 -28.86 -60.25
CA PHE A 242 -17.64 -27.80 -60.47
C PHE A 242 -18.75 -28.25 -61.41
N THR A 243 -19.99 -27.90 -61.09
CA THR A 243 -21.11 -28.06 -62.03
C THR A 243 -21.02 -27.07 -63.19
N ALA A 244 -21.79 -27.29 -64.26
CA ALA A 244 -21.80 -26.38 -65.40
C ALA A 244 -22.22 -24.94 -65.02
N GLU A 245 -23.16 -24.80 -64.08
CA GLU A 245 -23.58 -23.49 -63.55
C GLU A 245 -22.44 -22.82 -62.76
N GLN A 246 -21.76 -23.57 -61.89
CA GLN A 246 -20.62 -23.06 -61.12
C GLN A 246 -19.44 -22.67 -62.01
N VAL A 247 -19.17 -23.40 -63.10
CA VAL A 247 -18.16 -23.01 -64.07
C VAL A 247 -18.54 -21.69 -64.76
N ALA A 248 -19.82 -21.51 -65.11
CA ALA A 248 -20.27 -20.27 -65.73
C ALA A 248 -20.11 -19.05 -64.81
N GLU A 249 -20.33 -19.23 -63.50
CA GLU A 249 -20.22 -18.19 -62.49
C GLU A 249 -18.76 -17.95 -62.04
N LEU A 250 -18.10 -18.99 -61.51
CA LEU A 250 -16.78 -18.86 -60.88
C LEU A 250 -15.65 -18.65 -61.88
N PHE A 251 -15.79 -19.14 -63.12
CA PHE A 251 -14.78 -19.00 -64.18
C PHE A 251 -15.15 -17.93 -65.21
N ALA A 252 -16.10 -17.04 -64.91
CA ALA A 252 -16.62 -16.04 -65.85
C ALA A 252 -15.52 -15.17 -66.48
N ASP A 253 -14.45 -14.90 -65.73
CA ASP A 253 -13.29 -14.10 -66.08
C ASP A 253 -12.06 -14.92 -66.49
N ARG A 254 -12.17 -16.26 -66.57
CA ARG A 254 -11.06 -17.17 -66.89
C ARG A 254 -11.00 -17.54 -68.38
N PRO A 255 -9.80 -17.82 -68.94
CA PRO A 255 -9.64 -18.33 -70.31
C PRO A 255 -10.40 -19.65 -70.56
N THR A 256 -10.83 -19.88 -71.80
CA THR A 256 -11.60 -21.08 -72.20
C THR A 256 -10.89 -22.40 -71.87
N GLU A 257 -9.56 -22.44 -71.96
CA GLU A 257 -8.78 -23.64 -71.62
C GLU A 257 -8.89 -24.02 -70.13
N GLU A 258 -8.98 -23.03 -69.24
CA GLU A 258 -9.12 -23.25 -67.80
C GLU A 258 -10.53 -23.71 -67.44
N ARG A 259 -11.56 -23.22 -68.15
CA ARG A 259 -12.96 -23.65 -67.98
C ARG A 259 -13.20 -25.13 -68.28
N ASN A 260 -12.36 -25.73 -69.12
CA ASN A 260 -12.43 -27.15 -69.46
C ASN A 260 -11.81 -28.06 -68.38
N ARG A 261 -11.41 -27.51 -67.24
CA ARG A 261 -10.85 -28.24 -66.09
C ARG A 261 -11.65 -27.93 -64.81
N PRO A 262 -12.90 -28.41 -64.71
CA PRO A 262 -13.81 -28.04 -63.65
C PRO A 262 -13.56 -28.87 -62.38
N TYR A 263 -12.33 -28.92 -61.88
CA TYR A 263 -12.00 -29.55 -60.60
C TYR A 263 -11.20 -28.59 -59.72
N TRP A 264 -11.28 -28.81 -58.42
CA TRP A 264 -10.50 -28.07 -57.43
C TRP A 264 -9.94 -28.98 -56.36
N LEU A 265 -8.86 -28.51 -55.73
CA LEU A 265 -8.15 -29.19 -54.66
C LEU A 265 -7.71 -28.14 -53.65
N VAL A 266 -7.89 -28.45 -52.36
CA VAL A 266 -7.31 -27.74 -51.24
C VAL A 266 -6.71 -28.78 -50.30
N ARG A 267 -5.44 -28.58 -49.94
CA ARG A 267 -4.71 -29.46 -49.05
C ARG A 267 -3.92 -28.61 -48.06
N TRP A 268 -4.10 -28.93 -46.78
CA TRP A 268 -3.26 -28.42 -45.71
C TRP A 268 -2.37 -29.54 -45.18
N ALA A 269 -1.11 -29.21 -44.92
CA ALA A 269 -0.17 -30.11 -44.29
C ALA A 269 0.55 -29.39 -43.15
N VAL A 270 0.59 -30.00 -41.96
CA VAL A 270 1.41 -29.54 -40.84
C VAL A 270 2.44 -30.61 -40.48
N PRO A 271 3.69 -30.26 -40.15
CA PRO A 271 4.67 -31.24 -39.70
C PRO A 271 4.17 -32.02 -38.47
N ALA A 272 4.62 -33.26 -38.28
CA ALA A 272 4.21 -34.10 -37.15
C ALA A 272 4.59 -33.52 -35.77
N ASP A 273 5.62 -32.66 -35.71
CA ASP A 273 5.96 -31.93 -34.50
C ASP A 273 5.06 -30.70 -34.26
N HIS A 274 4.09 -30.43 -35.12
CA HIS A 274 3.10 -29.35 -35.05
C HIS A 274 3.73 -27.96 -34.84
N GLY A 275 4.95 -27.76 -35.36
CA GLY A 275 5.73 -26.54 -35.22
C GLY A 275 5.76 -25.65 -36.47
N ARG A 276 6.86 -24.89 -36.62
CA ARG A 276 7.11 -24.07 -37.80
C ARG A 276 7.38 -24.94 -39.03
N LEU A 277 7.04 -24.42 -40.21
CA LEU A 277 7.43 -25.08 -41.46
C LEU A 277 8.95 -25.31 -41.51
N PRO A 278 9.40 -26.48 -42.00
CA PRO A 278 10.82 -26.76 -42.25
C PRO A 278 11.47 -25.69 -43.13
N LYS A 279 12.77 -25.43 -42.94
CA LYS A 279 13.48 -24.35 -43.65
C LYS A 279 13.51 -24.52 -45.18
N ASP A 280 13.40 -25.76 -45.64
CA ASP A 280 13.35 -26.19 -47.04
C ASP A 280 11.92 -26.19 -47.62
N VAL A 281 10.93 -25.69 -46.88
CA VAL A 281 9.57 -25.43 -47.36
C VAL A 281 9.32 -23.93 -47.38
N ALA A 282 9.09 -23.39 -48.58
CA ALA A 282 8.78 -21.97 -48.74
C ALA A 282 7.43 -21.63 -48.11
N PRO A 283 7.32 -20.57 -47.27
CA PRO A 283 6.07 -20.16 -46.64
C PRO A 283 5.23 -19.31 -47.62
N VAL A 284 4.78 -19.96 -48.70
CA VAL A 284 3.97 -19.38 -49.77
C VAL A 284 2.77 -20.29 -50.05
N VAL A 285 1.80 -19.81 -50.81
CA VAL A 285 0.73 -20.67 -51.35
C VAL A 285 1.30 -21.52 -52.50
N HIS A 286 1.04 -22.82 -52.49
CA HIS A 286 1.42 -23.73 -53.56
C HIS A 286 0.23 -23.99 -54.50
N ALA A 287 0.35 -23.67 -55.79
CA ALA A 287 -0.76 -23.80 -56.74
C ALA A 287 -0.38 -24.46 -58.08
N PRO A 288 -0.06 -25.77 -58.12
CA PRO A 288 0.34 -26.68 -57.02
C PRO A 288 1.83 -26.54 -56.66
N THR A 289 2.53 -25.61 -57.31
CA THR A 289 3.95 -25.29 -57.14
C THR A 289 4.09 -23.99 -56.35
N PRO A 290 5.26 -23.70 -55.74
CA PRO A 290 5.46 -22.44 -55.02
C PRO A 290 5.08 -21.23 -55.90
N SER A 291 4.20 -20.39 -55.37
CA SER A 291 3.86 -19.08 -55.94
C SER A 291 4.63 -17.97 -55.22
N ASP A 292 4.47 -16.73 -55.68
CA ASP A 292 5.02 -15.55 -55.00
C ASP A 292 4.01 -14.98 -53.97
N GLU A 293 2.92 -15.70 -53.66
CA GLU A 293 1.94 -15.34 -52.62
C GLU A 293 2.43 -15.77 -51.23
N PRO A 294 2.89 -14.84 -50.37
CA PRO A 294 3.38 -15.19 -49.04
C PRO A 294 2.24 -15.72 -48.16
N LEU A 295 2.52 -16.75 -47.36
CA LEU A 295 1.58 -17.35 -46.42
C LEU A 295 2.27 -17.55 -45.06
N ASP A 296 1.93 -16.74 -44.06
CA ASP A 296 2.59 -16.79 -42.76
C ASP A 296 1.91 -17.73 -41.75
N LEU A 297 1.35 -18.83 -42.24
CA LEU A 297 0.74 -19.85 -41.39
C LEU A 297 1.74 -20.98 -41.14
N PRO A 298 1.74 -21.60 -39.95
CA PRO A 298 2.61 -22.73 -39.61
C PRO A 298 2.18 -24.04 -40.29
N ALA A 299 1.55 -23.96 -41.47
CA ALA A 299 1.09 -25.10 -42.26
C ALA A 299 1.25 -24.77 -43.75
N LEU A 300 1.50 -25.82 -44.54
CA LEU A 300 1.67 -25.74 -45.98
C LEU A 300 0.30 -25.82 -46.65
N LEU A 301 -0.03 -24.80 -47.46
CA LEU A 301 -1.24 -24.79 -48.29
C LEU A 301 -0.90 -25.15 -49.73
N ILE A 302 -1.49 -26.24 -50.22
CA ILE A 302 -1.47 -26.62 -51.63
C ILE A 302 -2.89 -26.55 -52.15
N ALA A 303 -3.18 -25.61 -53.03
CA ALA A 303 -4.53 -25.40 -53.53
C ALA A 303 -4.55 -24.99 -55.00
N SER A 304 -5.60 -25.37 -55.72
CA SER A 304 -5.77 -25.10 -57.16
C SER A 304 -6.17 -23.65 -57.47
N PHE A 305 -5.52 -22.66 -56.81
CA PHE A 305 -5.79 -21.24 -57.04
C PHE A 305 -5.53 -20.85 -58.51
N PRO A 306 -6.40 -20.02 -59.12
CA PRO A 306 -6.16 -19.52 -60.46
C PRO A 306 -4.93 -18.61 -60.46
N LEU A 307 -3.97 -18.85 -61.35
CA LEU A 307 -2.75 -18.02 -61.44
C LEU A 307 -2.87 -16.96 -62.54
N ALA A 308 -2.18 -15.84 -62.36
CA ALA A 308 -2.01 -14.81 -63.37
C ALA A 308 -1.15 -15.32 -64.56
N THR A 309 -1.03 -14.52 -65.63
CA THR A 309 -0.33 -14.92 -66.87
C THR A 309 1.16 -15.24 -66.67
N ASP A 310 1.80 -14.60 -65.69
CA ASP A 310 3.18 -14.86 -65.26
C ASP A 310 3.33 -16.11 -64.36
N ARG A 311 2.19 -16.70 -63.96
CA ARG A 311 2.05 -17.84 -63.04
C ARG A 311 2.66 -17.64 -61.65
N ARG A 312 2.91 -16.40 -61.24
CA ARG A 312 3.54 -16.08 -59.94
C ARG A 312 2.54 -15.66 -58.90
N HIS A 313 1.52 -14.91 -59.30
CA HIS A 313 0.49 -14.41 -58.40
C HIS A 313 -0.86 -15.09 -58.64
N VAL A 314 -1.69 -15.14 -57.60
CA VAL A 314 -3.06 -15.61 -57.71
C VAL A 314 -3.91 -14.53 -58.38
N ALA A 315 -4.66 -14.91 -59.41
CA ALA A 315 -5.56 -14.02 -60.09
C ALA A 315 -6.81 -13.79 -59.20
N PRO A 316 -7.14 -12.53 -58.86
CA PRO A 316 -8.33 -12.24 -58.07
C PRO A 316 -9.60 -12.57 -58.88
N GLY A 317 -10.66 -12.96 -58.16
CA GLY A 317 -11.96 -13.24 -58.76
C GLY A 317 -12.75 -14.32 -58.00
N PRO A 318 -13.97 -14.64 -58.44
CA PRO A 318 -14.90 -15.52 -57.72
C PRO A 318 -14.34 -16.93 -57.43
N LEU A 319 -13.54 -17.50 -58.35
CA LEU A 319 -12.88 -18.79 -58.12
C LEU A 319 -11.85 -18.73 -56.99
N ALA A 320 -11.10 -17.62 -56.88
CA ALA A 320 -10.15 -17.44 -55.77
C ALA A 320 -10.90 -17.28 -54.44
N ASP A 321 -11.98 -16.49 -54.41
CA ASP A 321 -12.82 -16.31 -53.22
C ASP A 321 -13.43 -17.64 -52.74
N PHE A 322 -13.93 -18.46 -53.67
CA PHE A 322 -14.40 -19.81 -53.36
C PHE A 322 -13.31 -20.67 -52.69
N LEU A 323 -12.09 -20.66 -53.25
CA LEU A 323 -10.97 -21.44 -52.73
C LEU A 323 -10.44 -20.91 -51.40
N ILE A 324 -10.55 -19.61 -51.12
CA ILE A 324 -10.24 -19.03 -49.80
C ILE A 324 -11.18 -19.60 -48.73
N GLU A 325 -12.48 -19.69 -49.04
CA GLU A 325 -13.46 -20.24 -48.10
C GLU A 325 -13.27 -21.75 -47.90
N ARG A 326 -12.99 -22.51 -48.98
CA ARG A 326 -12.59 -23.94 -48.86
C ARG A 326 -11.30 -24.11 -48.04
N ALA A 327 -10.26 -23.31 -48.31
CA ALA A 327 -9.01 -23.31 -47.56
C ALA A 327 -9.23 -23.07 -46.07
N ALA A 328 -10.13 -22.15 -45.70
CA ALA A 328 -10.45 -21.93 -44.30
C ALA A 328 -11.13 -23.13 -43.65
N GLU A 329 -12.11 -23.76 -44.32
CA GLU A 329 -12.82 -24.93 -43.80
C GLU A 329 -11.89 -26.14 -43.64
N THR A 330 -11.09 -26.46 -44.67
CA THR A 330 -10.12 -27.55 -44.62
C THR A 330 -9.04 -27.32 -43.54
N TYR A 331 -8.69 -26.05 -43.25
CA TYR A 331 -7.77 -25.72 -42.15
C TYR A 331 -8.38 -26.04 -40.78
N LEU A 332 -9.67 -25.77 -40.57
CA LEU A 332 -10.35 -26.12 -39.33
C LEU A 332 -10.46 -27.63 -39.15
N ASP A 333 -10.67 -28.38 -40.24
CA ASP A 333 -10.65 -29.84 -40.21
C ASP A 333 -9.27 -30.39 -39.87
N LEU A 334 -8.20 -29.75 -40.35
CA LEU A 334 -6.84 -30.05 -39.90
C LEU A 334 -6.73 -29.86 -38.39
N LEU A 335 -7.13 -28.71 -37.83
CA LEU A 335 -7.08 -28.47 -36.38
C LEU A 335 -7.93 -29.47 -35.58
N ARG A 336 -9.08 -29.89 -36.13
CA ARG A 336 -9.94 -30.93 -35.51
C ARG A 336 -9.25 -32.29 -35.46
N SER A 337 -8.48 -32.64 -36.49
CA SER A 337 -7.76 -33.93 -36.55
C SER A 337 -6.55 -34.02 -35.62
N LEU A 338 -6.07 -32.89 -35.10
CA LEU A 338 -4.88 -32.82 -34.24
C LEU A 338 -5.19 -33.08 -32.75
N PRO A 339 -4.22 -33.61 -31.99
CA PRO A 339 -4.35 -33.83 -30.55
C PRO A 339 -4.69 -32.54 -29.78
N LYS A 340 -5.63 -32.62 -28.83
CA LYS A 340 -6.13 -31.49 -28.02
C LYS A 340 -5.15 -31.08 -26.93
N THR A 341 -3.98 -30.63 -27.34
CA THR A 341 -2.91 -30.15 -26.45
C THR A 341 -2.72 -28.64 -26.62
N PRO A 342 -2.07 -27.95 -25.67
CA PRO A 342 -1.81 -26.51 -25.79
C PRO A 342 -1.04 -26.10 -27.06
N ARG A 343 -0.36 -27.03 -27.74
CA ARG A 343 0.33 -26.78 -29.02
C ARG A 343 -0.62 -26.38 -30.15
N LEU A 344 -1.92 -26.70 -30.05
CA LEU A 344 -2.94 -26.20 -30.98
C LEU A 344 -2.97 -24.67 -31.04
N LEU A 345 -2.65 -24.00 -29.93
CA LEU A 345 -2.65 -22.54 -29.85
C LEU A 345 -1.57 -21.91 -30.75
N ASP A 346 -0.48 -22.63 -31.05
CA ASP A 346 0.57 -22.19 -31.98
C ASP A 346 0.09 -22.16 -33.44
N LEU A 347 -0.98 -22.90 -33.76
CA LEU A 347 -1.59 -22.97 -35.08
C LEU A 347 -2.75 -21.97 -35.25
N VAL A 348 -3.11 -21.22 -34.21
CA VAL A 348 -4.14 -20.18 -34.31
C VAL A 348 -3.54 -18.95 -35.01
N PRO A 349 -4.09 -18.52 -36.16
CA PRO A 349 -3.55 -17.41 -36.91
C PRO A 349 -3.66 -16.08 -36.15
N GLY A 350 -2.62 -15.25 -36.25
CA GLY A 350 -2.72 -13.83 -35.91
C GLY A 350 -3.58 -13.04 -36.91
N LEU A 351 -4.00 -11.83 -36.52
CA LEU A 351 -4.90 -10.97 -37.30
C LEU A 351 -4.29 -10.39 -38.59
N MET A 352 -2.96 -10.27 -38.64
CA MET A 352 -2.24 -9.65 -39.75
C MET A 352 -1.68 -10.73 -40.68
N GLY A 353 -1.94 -10.59 -41.98
CA GLY A 353 -1.32 -11.42 -43.02
C GLY A 353 -0.12 -10.72 -43.67
N LYS A 354 0.79 -11.48 -44.28
CA LYS A 354 1.94 -10.97 -45.05
C LYS A 354 1.58 -10.48 -46.45
N GLY A 355 0.41 -10.85 -46.96
CA GLY A 355 -0.11 -10.46 -48.27
C GLY A 355 -1.65 -10.43 -48.30
N GLU A 356 -2.23 -10.00 -49.42
CA GLU A 356 -3.68 -9.88 -49.57
C GLU A 356 -4.39 -11.23 -49.46
N LEU A 357 -3.86 -12.26 -50.14
CA LEU A 357 -4.40 -13.62 -50.09
C LEU A 357 -4.29 -14.24 -48.69
N ASP A 358 -3.13 -14.14 -48.04
CA ASP A 358 -2.93 -14.60 -46.65
C ASP A 358 -3.91 -13.90 -45.68
N ALA A 359 -4.07 -12.58 -45.80
CA ALA A 359 -5.02 -11.85 -44.99
C ALA A 359 -6.47 -12.30 -45.23
N ALA A 360 -6.85 -12.63 -46.47
CA ALA A 360 -8.18 -13.13 -46.79
C ALA A 360 -8.42 -14.54 -46.21
N ILE A 361 -7.48 -15.46 -46.36
CA ILE A 361 -7.52 -16.81 -45.77
C ILE A 361 -7.62 -16.72 -44.24
N ARG A 362 -6.78 -15.92 -43.59
CA ARG A 362 -6.84 -15.69 -42.14
C ARG A 362 -8.19 -15.18 -41.69
N ARG A 363 -8.73 -14.15 -42.36
CA ARG A 363 -10.06 -13.61 -42.01
C ARG A 363 -11.14 -14.69 -42.12
N ALA A 364 -11.08 -15.55 -43.14
CA ALA A 364 -12.03 -16.64 -43.30
C ALA A 364 -11.90 -17.70 -42.20
N ILE A 365 -10.67 -18.02 -41.75
CA ILE A 365 -10.40 -18.92 -40.61
C ILE A 365 -10.86 -18.30 -39.29
N LEU A 366 -10.41 -17.08 -38.99
CA LEU A 366 -10.69 -16.34 -37.76
C LEU A 366 -12.19 -16.11 -37.52
N ARG A 367 -12.97 -15.93 -38.59
CA ARG A 367 -14.43 -15.79 -38.50
C ARG A 367 -15.12 -17.03 -37.94
N ARG A 368 -14.54 -18.21 -38.13
CA ARG A 368 -15.15 -19.52 -37.80
C ARG A 368 -14.52 -20.18 -36.58
N LEU A 369 -13.28 -19.84 -36.27
CA LEU A 369 -12.53 -20.41 -35.16
C LEU A 369 -13.28 -20.38 -33.81
N PRO A 370 -13.98 -19.28 -33.44
CA PRO A 370 -14.67 -19.24 -32.15
C PRO A 370 -15.79 -20.26 -31.96
N ASP A 371 -16.44 -20.66 -33.05
CA ASP A 371 -17.54 -21.63 -33.04
C ASP A 371 -17.05 -23.06 -33.36
N THR A 372 -15.73 -23.27 -33.48
CA THR A 372 -15.15 -24.58 -33.83
C THR A 372 -14.77 -25.34 -32.56
N PRO A 373 -15.27 -26.58 -32.35
CA PRO A 373 -14.93 -27.39 -31.17
C PRO A 373 -13.49 -27.90 -31.25
N LEU A 374 -12.59 -27.22 -30.55
CA LEU A 374 -11.13 -27.46 -30.58
C LEU A 374 -10.51 -27.59 -29.20
N LEU A 375 -11.23 -27.22 -28.14
CA LEU A 375 -10.67 -27.09 -26.79
C LEU A 375 -11.20 -28.21 -25.88
N PRO A 376 -10.35 -28.84 -25.08
CA PRO A 376 -10.81 -29.77 -24.05
C PRO A 376 -11.41 -29.00 -22.87
N ALA A 377 -12.47 -29.52 -22.27
CA ALA A 377 -13.03 -28.99 -21.03
C ALA A 377 -13.22 -30.10 -19.98
N ILE A 378 -13.00 -29.75 -18.72
CA ILE A 378 -13.16 -30.61 -17.53
C ILE A 378 -14.52 -30.41 -16.85
N SER A 379 -15.32 -29.46 -17.32
CA SER A 379 -16.70 -29.22 -16.89
C SER A 379 -17.62 -29.02 -18.09
N PRO A 380 -18.92 -29.34 -17.95
CA PRO A 380 -19.88 -29.15 -19.04
C PRO A 380 -20.05 -27.67 -19.38
N PRO A 381 -20.29 -27.30 -20.67
CA PRO A 381 -20.67 -25.94 -21.02
C PRO A 381 -22.08 -25.58 -20.52
N ALA A 382 -22.39 -24.29 -20.44
CA ALA A 382 -23.56 -23.78 -19.71
C ALA A 382 -24.93 -24.25 -20.25
N ASP A 383 -25.03 -24.55 -21.55
CA ASP A 383 -26.30 -24.84 -22.25
C ASP A 383 -26.51 -26.33 -22.60
N VAL A 384 -25.79 -27.25 -21.94
CA VAL A 384 -25.98 -28.70 -22.18
C VAL A 384 -27.27 -29.19 -21.50
N PRO A 385 -28.28 -29.68 -22.24
CA PRO A 385 -29.45 -30.28 -21.61
C PRO A 385 -29.06 -31.55 -20.87
N ASP A 386 -29.56 -31.65 -19.64
CA ASP A 386 -29.34 -32.76 -18.70
C ASP A 386 -29.53 -34.12 -19.40
N GLY A 387 -28.45 -34.90 -19.54
CA GLY A 387 -28.45 -36.24 -20.13
C GLY A 387 -27.99 -36.37 -21.58
N SER A 388 -27.47 -35.32 -22.24
CA SER A 388 -26.75 -35.48 -23.51
C SER A 388 -25.33 -36.02 -23.27
N GLN A 389 -25.11 -37.28 -23.66
CA GLN A 389 -23.84 -38.00 -23.53
C GLN A 389 -22.85 -37.59 -24.63
N ASP A 390 -22.30 -36.38 -24.55
CA ASP A 390 -21.20 -35.92 -25.41
C ASP A 390 -19.84 -35.85 -24.66
N ALA A 391 -19.77 -36.43 -23.46
CA ALA A 391 -18.49 -36.66 -22.80
C ALA A 391 -17.80 -37.87 -23.45
N ASP A 392 -16.52 -37.74 -23.79
CA ASP A 392 -15.69 -38.85 -24.25
C ASP A 392 -15.60 -39.94 -23.17
N ALA A 393 -15.09 -41.13 -23.51
CA ALA A 393 -15.05 -42.29 -22.61
C ALA A 393 -14.25 -42.05 -21.30
N ASP A 394 -13.47 -40.96 -21.23
CA ASP A 394 -12.71 -40.49 -20.07
C ASP A 394 -13.39 -39.36 -19.29
N GLY A 395 -14.60 -38.95 -19.68
CA GLY A 395 -15.38 -37.88 -19.05
C GLY A 395 -15.00 -36.46 -19.50
N SER A 396 -14.14 -36.32 -20.52
CA SER A 396 -13.74 -35.02 -21.05
C SER A 396 -14.70 -34.51 -22.14
N PHE A 397 -14.85 -33.19 -22.23
CA PHE A 397 -15.67 -32.53 -23.25
C PHE A 397 -14.78 -31.85 -24.29
N VAL A 398 -15.25 -31.75 -25.54
CA VAL A 398 -14.61 -30.90 -26.56
C VAL A 398 -15.56 -29.77 -26.92
N VAL A 399 -15.18 -28.55 -26.54
CA VAL A 399 -16.03 -27.36 -26.65
C VAL A 399 -15.46 -26.35 -27.66
N SER A 400 -16.32 -25.49 -28.18
CA SER A 400 -15.89 -24.31 -28.93
C SER A 400 -15.27 -23.27 -28.01
N GLY A 401 -14.54 -22.30 -28.59
CA GLY A 401 -13.93 -21.27 -27.75
C GLY A 401 -14.96 -20.41 -27.03
N ARG A 402 -16.13 -20.15 -27.62
CA ARG A 402 -17.22 -19.40 -26.95
C ARG A 402 -17.85 -20.10 -25.77
N GLU A 403 -17.77 -21.42 -25.75
CA GLU A 403 -18.30 -22.27 -24.68
C GLU A 403 -17.24 -22.55 -23.62
N ALA A 404 -15.98 -22.19 -23.87
CA ALA A 404 -14.86 -22.46 -22.98
C ALA A 404 -14.59 -21.32 -22.01
N SER A 405 -14.23 -21.69 -20.79
CA SER A 405 -13.76 -20.78 -19.74
C SER A 405 -12.35 -21.15 -19.32
N VAL A 406 -11.50 -20.17 -19.05
CA VAL A 406 -10.15 -20.39 -18.52
C VAL A 406 -9.95 -19.64 -17.23
N VAL A 407 -9.51 -20.38 -16.20
CA VAL A 407 -9.12 -19.86 -14.88
C VAL A 407 -7.62 -20.12 -14.71
N ALA A 408 -6.91 -19.15 -14.12
CA ALA A 408 -5.51 -19.35 -13.77
C ALA A 408 -5.40 -20.12 -12.45
N GLY A 409 -4.74 -21.29 -12.46
CA GLY A 409 -4.48 -22.03 -11.23
C GLY A 409 -3.87 -23.42 -11.46
N PRO A 410 -3.48 -24.11 -10.38
CA PRO A 410 -3.00 -25.48 -10.43
C PRO A 410 -4.15 -26.45 -10.77
N ALA A 411 -3.80 -27.65 -11.25
CA ALA A 411 -4.79 -28.66 -11.66
C ALA A 411 -5.79 -29.02 -10.57
N GLU A 412 -5.31 -29.19 -9.33
CA GLU A 412 -6.13 -29.56 -8.17
C GLU A 412 -7.21 -28.50 -7.87
N PHE A 413 -6.85 -27.22 -7.98
CA PHE A 413 -7.81 -26.11 -7.85
C PHE A 413 -8.85 -26.11 -8.97
N LEU A 414 -8.42 -26.27 -10.22
CA LEU A 414 -9.33 -26.31 -11.36
C LEU A 414 -10.34 -27.47 -11.25
N THR A 415 -9.91 -28.61 -10.73
CA THR A 415 -10.81 -29.74 -10.45
C THR A 415 -11.82 -29.43 -9.35
N MET A 416 -11.45 -28.72 -8.28
CA MET A 416 -12.39 -28.36 -7.20
C MET A 416 -13.47 -27.36 -7.64
N ILE A 417 -13.17 -26.49 -8.59
CA ILE A 417 -14.11 -25.46 -9.09
C ILE A 417 -14.82 -25.86 -10.38
N ALA A 418 -14.54 -27.05 -10.93
CA ALA A 418 -15.06 -27.48 -12.23
C ALA A 418 -16.59 -27.42 -12.29
N ASP A 419 -17.28 -27.83 -11.22
CA ASP A 419 -18.74 -27.81 -11.14
C ASP A 419 -19.34 -26.39 -11.15
N MET A 420 -18.53 -25.36 -10.85
CA MET A 420 -18.97 -23.97 -10.71
C MET A 420 -18.67 -23.13 -11.94
N VAL A 421 -17.67 -23.52 -12.74
CA VAL A 421 -17.22 -22.78 -13.93
C VAL A 421 -17.54 -23.59 -15.18
N PRO A 422 -18.57 -23.23 -15.96
CA PRO A 422 -18.93 -23.97 -17.17
C PRO A 422 -17.83 -23.94 -18.24
N GLY A 423 -17.61 -25.08 -18.90
CA GLY A 423 -16.63 -25.22 -19.99
C GLY A 423 -15.18 -24.99 -19.59
N LEU A 424 -14.81 -25.26 -18.35
CA LEU A 424 -13.49 -24.97 -17.79
C LEU A 424 -12.39 -25.78 -18.50
N LEU A 425 -11.35 -25.10 -18.97
CA LEU A 425 -10.17 -25.75 -19.56
C LEU A 425 -9.32 -26.47 -18.49
N PRO A 426 -8.67 -27.60 -18.81
CA PRO A 426 -7.74 -28.26 -17.91
C PRO A 426 -6.44 -27.46 -17.70
N ALA A 427 -5.66 -27.86 -16.70
CA ALA A 427 -4.34 -27.28 -16.45
C ALA A 427 -3.40 -27.42 -17.67
N GLY A 428 -2.47 -26.47 -17.82
CA GLY A 428 -1.52 -26.42 -18.94
C GLY A 428 -1.98 -25.56 -20.12
N TRP A 429 -3.26 -25.16 -20.17
CA TRP A 429 -3.77 -24.15 -21.10
C TRP A 429 -3.55 -22.75 -20.52
N ALA A 430 -2.48 -22.08 -20.95
CA ALA A 430 -2.08 -20.80 -20.39
C ALA A 430 -3.16 -19.71 -20.59
N SER A 431 -3.81 -19.28 -19.51
CA SER A 431 -4.93 -18.32 -19.51
C SER A 431 -4.63 -16.98 -20.20
N ARG A 432 -3.35 -16.61 -20.30
CA ARG A 432 -2.89 -15.37 -20.96
C ARG A 432 -2.43 -15.57 -22.41
N HIS A 433 -2.59 -16.76 -22.98
CA HIS A 433 -2.17 -17.01 -24.35
C HIS A 433 -3.10 -16.26 -25.34
N PRO A 434 -2.56 -15.44 -26.26
CA PRO A 434 -3.36 -14.56 -27.13
C PRO A 434 -4.34 -15.33 -28.03
N ALA A 435 -3.99 -16.55 -28.41
CA ALA A 435 -4.86 -17.43 -29.19
C ALA A 435 -6.19 -17.76 -28.50
N LEU A 436 -6.24 -17.83 -27.16
CA LEU A 436 -7.49 -18.10 -26.42
C LEU A 436 -8.49 -16.96 -26.63
N THR A 437 -8.03 -15.70 -26.64
CA THR A 437 -8.86 -14.54 -26.98
C THR A 437 -9.36 -14.62 -28.42
N THR A 438 -8.52 -15.05 -29.35
CA THR A 438 -8.91 -15.25 -30.76
C THR A 438 -9.96 -16.35 -30.92
N LEU A 439 -9.87 -17.42 -30.12
CA LEU A 439 -10.89 -18.47 -30.05
C LEU A 439 -12.16 -18.01 -29.32
N GLY A 440 -12.17 -16.86 -28.65
CA GLY A 440 -13.34 -16.37 -27.91
C GLY A 440 -13.54 -17.03 -26.55
N VAL A 441 -12.48 -17.61 -25.97
CA VAL A 441 -12.50 -18.20 -24.62
C VAL A 441 -12.75 -17.13 -23.57
N THR A 442 -13.71 -17.39 -22.68
CA THR A 442 -14.01 -16.51 -21.56
C THR A 442 -12.93 -16.66 -20.51
N ARG A 443 -12.26 -15.56 -20.16
CA ARG A 443 -11.33 -15.56 -19.04
C ARG A 443 -12.11 -15.22 -17.77
N VAL A 444 -12.08 -16.12 -16.81
CA VAL A 444 -12.71 -15.94 -15.49
C VAL A 444 -11.61 -15.59 -14.51
N GLU A 445 -11.69 -14.41 -13.88
CA GLU A 445 -10.70 -13.99 -12.91
C GLU A 445 -10.95 -14.67 -11.56
N LEU A 446 -9.92 -14.71 -10.70
CA LEU A 446 -10.00 -15.40 -9.41
C LEU A 446 -11.10 -14.81 -8.50
N SER A 447 -11.35 -13.51 -8.58
CA SER A 447 -12.44 -12.84 -7.84
C SER A 447 -13.82 -13.35 -8.26
N ASP A 448 -14.04 -13.58 -9.56
CA ASP A 448 -15.31 -14.08 -10.07
C ASP A 448 -15.56 -15.52 -9.59
N VAL A 449 -14.50 -16.34 -9.53
CA VAL A 449 -14.56 -17.68 -8.94
C VAL A 449 -14.90 -17.60 -7.45
N VAL A 450 -14.32 -16.65 -6.72
CA VAL A 450 -14.65 -16.42 -5.30
C VAL A 450 -16.12 -16.01 -5.11
N ASP A 451 -16.67 -15.18 -5.99
CA ASP A 451 -18.08 -14.80 -5.94
C ASP A 451 -19.01 -16.01 -6.20
N MET A 452 -18.60 -16.91 -7.09
CA MET A 452 -19.31 -18.17 -7.39
C MET A 452 -19.28 -19.16 -6.22
N LEU A 453 -18.32 -19.05 -5.28
CA LEU A 453 -18.22 -19.86 -4.07
C LEU A 453 -19.26 -19.41 -2.99
N SER A 454 -20.49 -19.10 -3.38
CA SER A 454 -21.54 -18.71 -2.43
C SER A 454 -22.94 -19.19 -2.83
N GLY A 455 -23.84 -19.28 -1.85
CA GLY A 455 -25.22 -19.76 -2.05
C GLY A 455 -25.31 -21.27 -2.29
N ASP A 456 -26.37 -21.70 -2.97
CA ASP A 456 -26.75 -23.10 -3.19
C ASP A 456 -25.61 -23.98 -3.75
N ALA A 457 -24.63 -23.40 -4.45
CA ALA A 457 -23.48 -24.11 -5.02
C ALA A 457 -22.50 -24.67 -3.97
N VAL A 458 -22.53 -24.15 -2.74
CA VAL A 458 -21.64 -24.55 -1.64
C VAL A 458 -22.36 -24.93 -0.35
N ASP A 459 -23.69 -24.99 -0.36
CA ASP A 459 -24.51 -25.29 0.82
C ASP A 459 -24.33 -26.72 1.36
N ASP A 460 -23.87 -27.64 0.52
CA ASP A 460 -23.56 -29.04 0.88
C ASP A 460 -22.10 -29.25 1.33
N LYS A 461 -21.26 -28.20 1.31
CA LYS A 461 -19.82 -28.32 1.59
C LYS A 461 -19.52 -28.25 3.08
N THR A 462 -18.69 -29.17 3.55
CA THR A 462 -18.24 -29.23 4.95
C THR A 462 -17.06 -28.29 5.21
N ALA A 463 -16.76 -28.01 6.49
CA ALA A 463 -15.59 -27.22 6.87
C ALA A 463 -14.26 -27.82 6.34
N ALA A 464 -14.13 -29.14 6.31
CA ALA A 464 -12.96 -29.83 5.73
C ALA A 464 -12.80 -29.62 4.21
N TRP A 465 -13.92 -29.42 3.48
CA TRP A 465 -13.86 -29.08 2.05
C TRP A 465 -13.27 -27.68 1.85
N TRP A 466 -13.66 -26.71 2.67
CA TRP A 466 -13.08 -25.36 2.65
C TRP A 466 -11.58 -25.36 2.93
N HIS A 467 -11.12 -26.18 3.89
CA HIS A 467 -9.69 -26.38 4.14
C HIS A 467 -8.95 -26.87 2.87
N SER A 468 -9.51 -27.90 2.22
CA SER A 468 -8.93 -28.47 0.99
C SER A 468 -8.87 -27.43 -0.14
N LEU A 469 -9.88 -26.56 -0.25
CA LEU A 469 -9.87 -25.44 -1.19
C LEU A 469 -8.76 -24.43 -0.86
N TYR A 470 -8.58 -24.07 0.42
CA TYR A 470 -7.54 -23.14 0.85
C TYR A 470 -6.11 -23.67 0.62
N ASP A 471 -5.92 -25.00 0.58
CA ASP A 471 -4.63 -25.62 0.27
C ASP A 471 -4.22 -25.39 -1.19
N VAL A 472 -5.18 -25.42 -2.12
CA VAL A 472 -4.91 -25.44 -3.57
C VAL A 472 -5.16 -24.10 -4.25
N VAL A 473 -5.89 -23.18 -3.61
CA VAL A 473 -6.23 -21.87 -4.20
C VAL A 473 -4.96 -21.03 -4.41
N PRO A 474 -4.84 -20.30 -5.54
CA PRO A 474 -3.68 -19.43 -5.79
C PRO A 474 -3.57 -18.27 -4.77
N GLY A 475 -2.81 -18.47 -3.69
CA GLY A 475 -2.71 -17.54 -2.57
C GLY A 475 -1.89 -16.26 -2.79
N ASP A 476 -1.40 -16.01 -4.01
CA ASP A 476 -0.57 -14.85 -4.34
C ASP A 476 -1.37 -13.56 -4.51
N ASP A 477 -2.65 -13.66 -4.89
CA ASP A 477 -3.54 -12.51 -5.10
C ASP A 477 -4.49 -12.32 -3.90
N ARG A 478 -4.01 -11.55 -2.91
CA ARG A 478 -4.77 -11.28 -1.67
C ARG A 478 -6.02 -10.44 -1.89
N GLU A 479 -6.05 -9.63 -2.94
CA GLU A 479 -7.19 -8.75 -3.24
C GLU A 479 -8.33 -9.58 -3.81
N ALA A 480 -8.05 -10.45 -4.79
CA ALA A 480 -9.03 -11.39 -5.34
C ALA A 480 -9.60 -12.35 -4.29
N LEU A 481 -8.80 -12.75 -3.30
CA LEU A 481 -9.21 -13.64 -2.21
C LEU A 481 -9.82 -12.93 -1.00
N GLY A 482 -9.96 -11.60 -1.02
CA GLY A 482 -10.46 -10.83 0.12
C GLY A 482 -11.87 -11.20 0.56
N ALA A 483 -12.69 -11.71 -0.36
CA ALA A 483 -14.06 -12.14 -0.11
C ALA A 483 -14.21 -13.66 0.05
N VAL A 484 -13.11 -14.42 0.14
CA VAL A 484 -13.19 -15.88 0.24
C VAL A 484 -14.08 -16.28 1.43
N PRO A 485 -15.09 -17.14 1.23
CA PRO A 485 -15.97 -17.57 2.30
C PRO A 485 -15.18 -18.28 3.41
N VAL A 486 -15.56 -18.03 4.66
CA VAL A 486 -14.94 -18.63 5.85
C VAL A 486 -16.04 -19.23 6.74
N PRO A 487 -16.05 -20.56 6.95
CA PRO A 487 -17.01 -21.19 7.84
C PRO A 487 -16.59 -20.92 9.30
N LEU A 488 -17.56 -20.51 10.12
CA LEU A 488 -17.37 -20.21 11.54
C LEU A 488 -17.76 -21.40 12.42
N ALA A 489 -17.26 -21.42 13.66
CA ALA A 489 -17.54 -22.46 14.65
C ALA A 489 -19.02 -22.53 15.05
N ASP A 490 -19.77 -21.44 14.88
CA ASP A 490 -21.21 -21.36 15.15
C ASP A 490 -22.10 -21.81 13.96
N GLY A 491 -21.48 -22.29 12.88
CA GLY A 491 -22.16 -22.78 11.67
C GLY A 491 -22.50 -21.71 10.64
N ARG A 492 -22.23 -20.43 10.89
CA ARG A 492 -22.37 -19.37 9.89
C ARG A 492 -21.24 -19.43 8.87
N LEU A 493 -21.53 -19.05 7.62
CA LEU A 493 -20.53 -18.81 6.58
C LEU A 493 -20.41 -17.30 6.37
N VAL A 494 -19.25 -16.72 6.68
CA VAL A 494 -19.00 -15.28 6.48
C VAL A 494 -18.20 -15.03 5.20
N ARG A 495 -18.40 -13.86 4.59
CA ARG A 495 -17.64 -13.45 3.42
C ARG A 495 -16.36 -12.73 3.86
N GLY A 496 -15.22 -13.35 3.58
CA GLY A 496 -13.90 -12.80 3.83
C GLY A 496 -13.32 -13.16 5.21
N PRO A 497 -12.00 -13.34 5.31
CA PRO A 497 -11.31 -13.69 6.56
C PRO A 497 -11.08 -12.49 7.49
N ARG A 498 -11.21 -11.26 7.03
CA ARG A 498 -11.01 -10.07 7.87
C ARG A 498 -12.06 -9.98 8.96
N GLY A 499 -11.62 -9.73 10.18
CA GLY A 499 -12.50 -9.71 11.36
C GLY A 499 -12.96 -11.11 11.80
N THR A 500 -12.29 -12.17 11.33
CA THR A 500 -12.43 -13.52 11.88
C THR A 500 -11.24 -13.86 12.77
N LEU A 501 -11.47 -14.72 13.75
CA LEU A 501 -10.48 -15.17 14.73
C LEU A 501 -10.11 -16.62 14.45
N LEU A 502 -8.83 -16.88 14.21
CA LEU A 502 -8.30 -18.22 13.98
C LEU A 502 -7.65 -18.74 15.26
N LEU A 503 -8.15 -19.86 15.77
CA LEU A 503 -7.51 -20.62 16.84
C LEU A 503 -6.34 -21.42 16.25
N THR A 504 -5.12 -21.08 16.61
CA THR A 504 -3.89 -21.78 16.21
C THR A 504 -3.56 -22.91 17.19
N ASP A 505 -2.89 -23.95 16.72
CA ASP A 505 -2.45 -25.07 17.56
C ASP A 505 -1.50 -24.56 18.67
N GLY A 506 -2.06 -24.36 19.86
CA GLY A 506 -1.36 -23.76 21.00
C GLY A 506 -2.22 -22.82 21.85
N SER A 507 -3.34 -22.29 21.33
CA SER A 507 -4.27 -21.49 22.13
C SER A 507 -5.04 -22.39 23.11
N SER A 508 -4.88 -22.19 24.41
CA SER A 508 -5.62 -22.90 25.48
C SER A 508 -7.09 -22.48 25.61
N LEU A 509 -7.64 -21.82 24.59
CA LEU A 509 -8.98 -21.26 24.58
C LEU A 509 -9.98 -22.30 24.10
N ASP A 510 -11.00 -22.58 24.91
CA ASP A 510 -12.13 -23.40 24.52
C ASP A 510 -13.09 -22.56 23.64
N PRO A 511 -13.35 -22.96 22.38
CA PRO A 511 -14.30 -22.26 21.50
C PRO A 511 -15.68 -22.07 22.12
N ALA A 512 -16.13 -23.00 22.98
CA ALA A 512 -17.41 -22.90 23.65
C ALA A 512 -17.49 -21.74 24.66
N LEU A 513 -16.35 -21.35 25.25
CA LEU A 513 -16.26 -20.21 26.18
C LEU A 513 -16.32 -18.86 25.47
N LEU A 514 -16.03 -18.81 24.16
CA LEU A 514 -16.07 -17.58 23.36
C LEU A 514 -17.45 -17.29 22.75
N GLY A 515 -18.34 -18.28 22.72
CA GLY A 515 -19.69 -18.16 22.16
C GLY A 515 -20.52 -16.99 22.71
N PRO A 516 -20.55 -16.74 24.04
CA PRO A 516 -21.27 -15.61 24.63
C PRO A 516 -20.79 -14.22 24.17
N LEU A 517 -19.56 -14.11 23.66
CA LEU A 517 -18.97 -12.85 23.19
C LEU A 517 -19.34 -12.52 21.73
N GLY A 518 -20.09 -13.39 21.04
CA GLY A 518 -20.57 -13.15 19.67
C GLY A 518 -19.48 -13.11 18.59
N LEU A 519 -18.27 -13.60 18.92
CA LEU A 519 -17.08 -13.50 18.08
C LEU A 519 -17.16 -14.38 16.82
N ARG A 520 -16.47 -13.94 15.76
CA ARG A 520 -16.39 -14.68 14.48
C ARG A 520 -15.22 -15.65 14.47
N VAL A 521 -15.32 -16.70 15.27
CA VAL A 521 -14.28 -17.74 15.37
C VAL A 521 -14.37 -18.71 14.20
N VAL A 522 -13.26 -18.92 13.47
CA VAL A 522 -13.18 -19.86 12.34
C VAL A 522 -13.42 -21.29 12.83
N HIS A 523 -14.17 -22.08 12.04
CA HIS A 523 -14.42 -23.49 12.36
C HIS A 523 -13.09 -24.29 12.41
N PRO A 524 -12.85 -25.13 13.44
CA PRO A 524 -11.57 -25.83 13.60
C PRO A 524 -11.14 -26.66 12.37
N GLU A 525 -12.07 -27.39 11.75
CA GLU A 525 -11.78 -28.18 10.54
C GLU A 525 -11.51 -27.35 9.27
N ALA A 526 -11.80 -26.05 9.28
CA ALA A 526 -11.50 -25.11 8.19
C ALA A 526 -10.28 -24.22 8.49
N ALA A 527 -9.67 -24.36 9.67
CA ALA A 527 -8.56 -23.54 10.10
C ALA A 527 -7.37 -23.72 9.15
N HIS A 528 -6.87 -22.63 8.57
CA HIS A 528 -5.78 -22.70 7.60
C HIS A 528 -4.91 -21.43 7.61
N SER A 529 -3.59 -21.61 7.40
CA SER A 529 -2.61 -20.52 7.44
C SER A 529 -2.83 -19.43 6.38
N LEU A 530 -3.52 -19.74 5.28
CA LEU A 530 -3.91 -18.76 4.28
C LEU A 530 -4.83 -17.67 4.87
N LEU A 531 -5.74 -18.03 5.78
CA LEU A 531 -6.69 -17.08 6.36
C LEU A 531 -5.95 -15.98 7.14
N LEU A 532 -4.89 -16.33 7.88
CA LEU A 532 -4.01 -15.35 8.54
C LEU A 532 -3.36 -14.41 7.52
N ARG A 533 -2.86 -14.95 6.40
CA ARG A 533 -2.25 -14.13 5.32
C ARG A 533 -3.26 -13.18 4.66
N LEU A 534 -4.55 -13.52 4.68
CA LEU A 534 -5.64 -12.73 4.12
C LEU A 534 -6.29 -11.75 5.13
N GLY A 535 -5.87 -11.79 6.40
CA GLY A 535 -6.27 -10.82 7.43
C GLY A 535 -7.20 -11.34 8.52
N ALA A 536 -7.35 -12.67 8.67
CA ALA A 536 -7.83 -13.23 9.93
C ALA A 536 -6.81 -12.95 11.03
N ALA A 537 -7.28 -12.66 12.24
CA ALA A 537 -6.41 -12.44 13.38
C ALA A 537 -6.23 -13.75 14.15
N GLU A 538 -5.05 -13.92 14.76
CA GLU A 538 -4.80 -15.04 15.66
C GLU A 538 -5.56 -14.82 16.97
N ALA A 539 -6.29 -15.85 17.42
CA ALA A 539 -7.10 -15.82 18.62
C ALA A 539 -6.24 -16.11 19.87
N SER A 540 -5.54 -15.09 20.36
CA SER A 540 -4.88 -15.10 21.66
C SER A 540 -5.82 -14.56 22.74
N PRO A 541 -5.66 -14.92 24.03
CA PRO A 541 -6.50 -14.38 25.10
C PRO A 541 -6.53 -12.84 25.13
N ARG A 542 -5.40 -12.18 24.82
CA ARG A 542 -5.29 -10.72 24.75
C ARG A 542 -6.01 -10.14 23.53
N SER A 543 -5.79 -10.70 22.34
CA SER A 543 -6.45 -10.21 21.12
C SER A 543 -7.97 -10.40 21.15
N VAL A 544 -8.45 -11.43 21.84
CA VAL A 544 -9.89 -11.62 22.09
C VAL A 544 -10.45 -10.55 23.04
N LEU A 545 -9.73 -10.21 24.12
CA LEU A 545 -10.14 -9.14 25.05
C LEU A 545 -10.12 -7.76 24.38
N GLU A 546 -9.18 -7.51 23.46
CA GLU A 546 -9.08 -6.26 22.70
C GLU A 546 -10.11 -6.15 21.57
N ASP A 547 -10.84 -7.22 21.24
CA ASP A 547 -11.84 -7.21 20.18
C ASP A 547 -12.99 -6.22 20.51
N PRO A 548 -13.39 -5.35 19.55
CA PRO A 548 -14.45 -4.38 19.78
C PRO A 548 -15.78 -4.98 20.22
N LEU A 549 -16.15 -6.18 19.76
CA LEU A 549 -17.36 -6.87 20.19
C LEU A 549 -17.25 -7.33 21.64
N THR A 550 -16.07 -7.81 22.07
CA THR A 550 -15.83 -8.15 23.47
C THR A 550 -16.01 -6.92 24.37
N ARG A 551 -15.43 -5.77 23.99
CA ARG A 551 -15.58 -4.52 24.75
C ARG A 551 -17.03 -4.06 24.85
N ALA A 552 -17.77 -4.08 23.74
CA ALA A 552 -19.19 -3.75 23.73
C ALA A 552 -20.00 -4.70 24.63
N THR A 553 -19.73 -6.00 24.55
CA THR A 553 -20.43 -7.02 25.37
C THR A 553 -20.17 -6.82 26.86
N VAL A 554 -18.96 -6.41 27.26
CA VAL A 554 -18.64 -6.09 28.67
C VAL A 554 -19.35 -4.82 29.12
N SER A 555 -19.32 -3.75 28.31
CA SER A 555 -19.98 -2.49 28.64
C SER A 555 -21.50 -2.64 28.80
N GLU A 556 -22.12 -3.53 28.02
CA GLU A 556 -23.57 -3.80 28.07
C GLU A 556 -23.92 -4.94 29.04
N SER A 557 -22.93 -5.54 29.71
CA SER A 557 -23.15 -6.76 30.49
C SER A 557 -24.10 -6.55 31.68
N LEU A 558 -24.11 -5.37 32.31
CA LEU A 558 -24.99 -5.08 33.45
C LEU A 558 -26.48 -5.10 33.08
N ASP A 559 -26.81 -4.66 31.86
CA ASP A 559 -28.17 -4.64 31.31
C ASP A 559 -28.56 -5.97 30.64
N SER A 560 -27.64 -6.94 30.58
CA SER A 560 -27.88 -8.25 29.98
C SER A 560 -28.88 -9.07 30.79
N ALA A 561 -29.75 -9.81 30.09
CA ALA A 561 -30.67 -10.75 30.72
C ALA A 561 -29.95 -11.95 31.38
N ASP A 562 -28.72 -12.26 30.96
CA ASP A 562 -27.88 -13.32 31.54
C ASP A 562 -26.38 -12.92 31.44
N PRO A 563 -25.84 -12.19 32.43
CA PRO A 563 -24.45 -11.71 32.41
C PRO A 563 -23.42 -12.77 32.78
N GLU A 564 -23.82 -13.84 33.45
CA GLU A 564 -22.91 -14.84 34.02
C GLU A 564 -22.04 -15.55 32.95
N PRO A 565 -22.55 -15.95 31.76
CA PRO A 565 -21.72 -16.52 30.71
C PRO A 565 -20.64 -15.55 30.18
N VAL A 566 -20.95 -14.26 30.09
CA VAL A 566 -20.00 -13.21 29.69
C VAL A 566 -18.93 -13.04 30.75
N ALA A 567 -19.32 -12.94 32.03
CA ALA A 567 -18.39 -12.84 33.15
C ALA A 567 -17.42 -14.04 33.19
N GLN A 568 -17.92 -15.26 33.02
CA GLN A 568 -17.07 -16.46 32.99
C GLN A 568 -16.09 -16.46 31.81
N ALA A 569 -16.54 -16.06 30.62
CA ALA A 569 -15.68 -15.95 29.43
C ALA A 569 -14.57 -14.91 29.64
N VAL A 570 -14.92 -13.72 30.12
CA VAL A 570 -13.99 -12.60 30.33
C VAL A 570 -13.00 -12.93 31.46
N LEU A 571 -13.44 -13.43 32.61
CA LEU A 571 -12.54 -13.79 33.72
C LEU A 571 -11.56 -14.91 33.34
N ALA A 572 -12.01 -15.90 32.55
CA ALA A 572 -11.13 -16.93 32.01
C ALA A 572 -10.08 -16.36 31.03
N LEU A 573 -10.49 -15.40 30.20
CA LEU A 573 -9.58 -14.68 29.29
C LEU A 573 -8.58 -13.81 30.05
N VAL A 574 -9.01 -13.10 31.10
CA VAL A 574 -8.16 -12.29 31.98
C VAL A 574 -7.10 -13.15 32.66
N ASP A 575 -7.49 -14.32 33.17
CA ASP A 575 -6.58 -15.28 33.78
C ASP A 575 -5.56 -15.81 32.76
N ALA A 576 -6.04 -16.27 31.59
CA ALA A 576 -5.20 -16.81 30.51
C ALA A 576 -4.27 -15.76 29.87
N ALA A 577 -4.71 -14.50 29.79
CA ALA A 577 -3.92 -13.36 29.32
C ALA A 577 -2.86 -12.90 30.34
N GLY A 578 -2.97 -13.36 31.60
CA GLY A 578 -2.10 -12.97 32.69
C GLY A 578 -2.20 -11.49 33.02
N LEU A 579 -3.37 -10.86 32.83
CA LEU A 579 -3.54 -9.42 33.07
C LEU A 579 -3.30 -9.07 34.54
N THR A 580 -2.83 -7.85 34.74
CA THR A 580 -2.62 -7.23 36.05
C THR A 580 -3.65 -6.11 36.30
N ALA A 581 -3.89 -5.78 37.57
CA ALA A 581 -4.80 -4.70 37.93
C ALA A 581 -4.38 -3.37 37.26
N GLY A 582 -5.34 -2.68 36.66
CA GLY A 582 -5.11 -1.42 35.93
C GLY A 582 -4.62 -1.57 34.48
N GLU A 583 -4.27 -2.77 34.01
CA GLU A 583 -3.81 -2.98 32.61
C GLU A 583 -4.94 -2.80 31.59
N ALA A 584 -6.19 -3.08 31.96
CA ALA A 584 -7.38 -2.92 31.13
C ALA A 584 -8.53 -2.27 31.90
N PRO A 585 -8.50 -0.93 32.10
CA PRO A 585 -9.46 -0.22 32.97
C PRO A 585 -10.92 -0.43 32.59
N TRP A 586 -11.23 -0.53 31.29
CA TRP A 586 -12.59 -0.75 30.77
C TRP A 586 -13.26 -2.05 31.26
N LEU A 587 -12.49 -3.01 31.79
CA LEU A 587 -13.05 -4.22 32.39
C LEU A 587 -13.84 -3.94 33.67
N SER A 588 -13.65 -2.77 34.32
CA SER A 588 -14.40 -2.37 35.49
C SER A 588 -15.92 -2.33 35.27
N ALA A 589 -16.37 -2.20 34.02
CA ALA A 589 -17.79 -2.24 33.65
C ALA A 589 -18.39 -3.66 33.63
N LEU A 590 -17.56 -4.71 33.75
CA LEU A 590 -18.04 -6.10 33.74
C LEU A 590 -19.00 -6.37 34.89
N ALA A 591 -20.21 -6.80 34.58
CA ALA A 591 -21.20 -7.17 35.57
C ALA A 591 -20.79 -8.45 36.30
N LEU A 592 -20.60 -8.32 37.61
CA LEU A 592 -20.24 -9.40 38.52
C LEU A 592 -21.23 -9.46 39.68
N ARG A 593 -21.36 -10.65 40.27
CA ARG A 593 -22.26 -10.87 41.41
C ARG A 593 -21.59 -10.47 42.72
N GLY A 594 -22.33 -9.73 43.54
CA GLY A 594 -21.97 -9.43 44.93
C GLY A 594 -22.30 -10.57 45.91
N ALA A 595 -21.77 -10.49 47.13
CA ALA A 595 -22.03 -11.45 48.21
C ALA A 595 -23.49 -11.42 48.71
N ASP A 596 -24.20 -10.32 48.44
CA ASP A 596 -25.64 -10.13 48.64
C ASP A 596 -26.51 -10.77 47.53
N GLY A 597 -25.90 -11.16 46.41
CA GLY A 597 -26.56 -11.78 45.26
C GLY A 597 -26.99 -10.79 44.17
N GLU A 598 -26.81 -9.49 44.37
CA GLU A 598 -27.10 -8.45 43.38
C GLU A 598 -25.96 -8.33 42.35
N LEU A 599 -26.21 -7.64 41.24
CA LEU A 599 -25.22 -7.41 40.18
C LEU A 599 -24.62 -6.00 40.31
N TYR A 600 -23.31 -5.93 40.21
CA TYR A 600 -22.52 -4.71 40.27
C TYR A 600 -21.52 -4.67 39.11
N PRO A 601 -21.17 -3.50 38.57
CA PRO A 601 -19.93 -3.33 37.84
C PRO A 601 -18.75 -3.83 38.70
N ALA A 602 -17.77 -4.48 38.08
CA ALA A 602 -16.56 -4.94 38.76
C ALA A 602 -15.86 -3.80 39.53
N GLY A 603 -15.85 -2.58 38.97
CA GLY A 603 -15.29 -1.38 39.59
C GLY A 603 -16.01 -0.90 40.85
N GLU A 604 -17.20 -1.42 41.15
CA GLU A 604 -18.00 -1.09 42.33
C GLU A 604 -18.03 -2.25 43.36
N LEU A 605 -17.23 -3.29 43.13
CA LEU A 605 -17.08 -4.43 44.05
C LEU A 605 -15.75 -4.35 44.79
N LEU A 606 -15.81 -4.59 46.10
CA LEU A 606 -14.66 -4.74 46.96
C LEU A 606 -14.26 -6.20 47.09
N LEU A 607 -12.95 -6.45 47.16
CA LEU A 607 -12.44 -7.67 47.76
C LEU A 607 -12.60 -7.58 49.28
N GLY A 608 -13.37 -8.49 49.88
CA GLY A 608 -13.71 -8.43 51.31
C GLY A 608 -12.52 -8.43 52.28
N GLU A 609 -11.39 -9.01 51.89
CA GLU A 609 -10.14 -8.99 52.67
C GLU A 609 -9.14 -7.89 52.24
N GLY A 610 -9.52 -7.11 51.23
CA GLY A 610 -8.68 -6.09 50.61
C GLY A 610 -8.37 -4.91 51.52
N SER A 611 -7.42 -4.09 51.09
CA SER A 611 -7.00 -2.90 51.82
C SER A 611 -8.07 -1.81 51.86
N LEU A 612 -8.76 -1.54 50.74
CA LEU A 612 -9.79 -0.50 50.65
C LEU A 612 -11.01 -0.80 51.52
N ALA A 613 -11.45 -2.07 51.55
CA ALA A 613 -12.59 -2.52 52.35
C ALA A 613 -12.42 -2.27 53.87
N LYS A 614 -11.18 -2.06 54.35
CA LYS A 614 -10.87 -1.75 55.75
C LYS A 614 -10.83 -0.25 56.05
N LEU A 615 -10.80 0.59 55.01
CA LEU A 615 -10.64 2.05 55.11
C LEU A 615 -11.97 2.80 54.95
N ILE A 616 -12.86 2.27 54.13
CA ILE A 616 -14.13 2.90 53.80
C ILE A 616 -15.21 2.58 54.85
N ASP A 617 -16.22 3.43 54.94
CA ASP A 617 -17.39 3.18 55.78
C ASP A 617 -18.19 1.95 55.27
N GLN A 618 -18.95 1.28 56.14
CA GLN A 618 -19.77 0.11 55.76
C GLN A 618 -21.09 0.49 55.08
N ASP A 619 -21.54 1.73 55.22
CA ASP A 619 -22.82 2.24 54.69
C ASP A 619 -22.68 2.92 53.29
N VAL A 620 -21.61 2.60 52.55
CA VAL A 620 -21.25 3.16 51.23
C VAL A 620 -21.83 2.33 50.07
N PRO A 621 -21.92 2.87 48.83
CA PRO A 621 -22.59 2.17 47.72
C PRO A 621 -21.83 0.96 47.13
N PHE A 622 -20.69 0.56 47.70
CA PHE A 622 -19.90 -0.57 47.20
C PHE A 622 -20.48 -1.92 47.62
N GLY A 623 -20.52 -2.88 46.68
CA GLY A 623 -20.77 -4.29 46.98
C GLY A 623 -19.49 -5.02 47.39
N VAL A 624 -19.60 -6.24 47.94
CA VAL A 624 -18.45 -7.13 48.17
C VAL A 624 -18.52 -8.28 47.18
N ALA A 625 -17.43 -8.60 46.47
CA ALA A 625 -17.41 -9.66 45.47
C ALA A 625 -17.87 -11.01 46.03
N ALA A 626 -18.70 -11.75 45.28
CA ALA A 626 -19.22 -13.03 45.73
C ALA A 626 -18.11 -14.04 46.09
N PRO A 627 -18.21 -14.76 47.22
CA PRO A 627 -17.14 -15.67 47.67
C PRO A 627 -16.77 -16.77 46.66
N ASP A 628 -17.72 -17.24 45.88
CA ASP A 628 -17.49 -18.30 44.88
C ASP A 628 -16.66 -17.81 43.67
N LEU A 629 -16.77 -16.52 43.32
CA LEU A 629 -15.90 -15.90 42.30
C LEU A 629 -14.46 -15.81 42.80
N VAL A 630 -14.27 -15.44 44.07
CA VAL A 630 -12.95 -15.37 44.70
C VAL A 630 -12.32 -16.76 44.80
N GLU A 631 -13.09 -17.79 45.17
CA GLU A 631 -12.62 -19.18 45.23
C GLU A 631 -12.21 -19.71 43.85
N ARG A 632 -12.98 -19.38 42.81
CA ARG A 632 -12.77 -19.90 41.46
C ARG A 632 -11.64 -19.22 40.68
N TYR A 633 -11.56 -17.89 40.71
CA TYR A 633 -10.62 -17.10 39.89
C TYR A 633 -9.49 -16.45 40.72
N GLY A 634 -9.65 -16.34 42.04
CA GLY A 634 -8.69 -15.69 42.92
C GLY A 634 -8.72 -14.16 42.85
N SER A 635 -8.16 -13.52 43.88
CA SER A 635 -8.11 -12.05 44.00
C SER A 635 -7.37 -11.38 42.85
N ARG A 636 -6.28 -11.99 42.34
CA ARG A 636 -5.49 -11.44 41.23
C ARG A 636 -6.33 -11.19 39.97
N VAL A 637 -7.15 -12.17 39.57
CA VAL A 637 -7.96 -12.10 38.34
C VAL A 637 -9.11 -11.10 38.52
N LEU A 638 -9.75 -11.12 39.70
CA LEU A 638 -10.82 -10.17 40.01
C LEU A 638 -10.31 -8.73 40.03
N SER A 639 -9.14 -8.47 40.63
CA SER A 639 -8.52 -7.14 40.59
C SER A 639 -8.06 -6.73 39.19
N ALA A 640 -7.62 -7.68 38.35
CA ALA A 640 -7.32 -7.41 36.94
C ALA A 640 -8.58 -7.08 36.12
N ALA A 641 -9.74 -7.62 36.52
CA ALA A 641 -11.04 -7.29 35.93
C ALA A 641 -11.68 -6.01 36.50
N GLY A 642 -11.06 -5.37 37.51
CA GLY A 642 -11.52 -4.10 38.07
C GLY A 642 -12.07 -4.15 39.49
N VAL A 643 -12.15 -5.33 40.13
CA VAL A 643 -12.60 -5.46 41.54
C VAL A 643 -11.57 -4.83 42.49
N LEU A 644 -12.05 -3.96 43.37
CA LEU A 644 -11.24 -3.09 44.21
C LEU A 644 -10.59 -3.84 45.37
N ASP A 645 -9.25 -3.94 45.34
CA ASP A 645 -8.40 -4.35 46.48
C ASP A 645 -7.88 -3.14 47.27
N GLY A 646 -7.55 -2.07 46.57
CA GLY A 646 -7.05 -0.80 47.10
C GLY A 646 -7.74 0.37 46.39
N PHE A 647 -7.27 1.59 46.64
CA PHE A 647 -7.76 2.78 45.95
C PHE A 647 -7.74 2.60 44.42
N ALA A 648 -8.86 2.90 43.77
CA ALA A 648 -8.92 3.00 42.32
C ALA A 648 -8.20 4.27 41.87
N VAL A 649 -7.42 4.14 40.79
CA VAL A 649 -6.66 5.25 40.21
C VAL A 649 -7.16 5.50 38.79
N VAL A 650 -7.68 6.70 38.55
CA VAL A 650 -7.93 7.21 37.20
C VAL A 650 -6.59 7.59 36.61
N ASN A 651 -6.30 7.06 35.41
CA ASN A 651 -5.18 7.49 34.61
C ASN A 651 -5.72 7.84 33.22
N ASP A 652 -5.44 9.06 32.77
CA ASP A 652 -5.80 9.50 31.43
C ASP A 652 -4.64 10.31 30.82
N SER A 653 -4.68 10.48 29.51
CA SER A 653 -3.66 11.17 28.74
C SER A 653 -4.30 12.17 27.79
N ASP A 654 -3.64 13.30 27.61
CA ASP A 654 -4.12 14.39 26.75
C ASP A 654 -5.50 14.93 27.19
N VAL A 655 -5.73 15.03 28.51
CA VAL A 655 -6.96 15.58 29.11
C VAL A 655 -7.05 17.07 28.84
N LEU A 656 -8.14 17.50 28.20
CA LEU A 656 -8.47 18.91 28.04
C LEU A 656 -9.08 19.42 29.35
N LEU A 657 -8.46 20.43 29.96
CA LEU A 657 -8.95 21.06 31.19
C LEU A 657 -10.06 22.06 30.83
N ASP A 658 -11.21 21.54 30.43
CA ASP A 658 -12.41 22.29 30.03
C ASP A 658 -13.63 21.79 30.82
N PRO A 659 -14.45 22.67 31.42
CA PRO A 659 -15.60 22.25 32.23
C PRO A 659 -16.67 21.45 31.50
N ASP A 660 -16.76 21.53 30.16
CA ASP A 660 -17.74 20.78 29.39
C ASP A 660 -17.20 19.40 28.92
N GLU A 661 -15.87 19.18 28.94
CA GLU A 661 -15.21 17.95 28.44
C GLU A 661 -14.48 17.13 29.53
N CYS A 662 -14.05 17.74 30.63
CA CYS A 662 -13.31 17.08 31.70
C CYS A 662 -14.26 16.48 32.73
N ASP A 663 -14.63 15.22 32.54
CA ASP A 663 -15.46 14.46 33.48
C ASP A 663 -14.91 13.03 33.64
N HIS A 664 -14.41 12.73 34.83
CA HIS A 664 -13.89 11.42 35.22
C HIS A 664 -14.71 10.78 36.36
N ASP A 665 -15.92 11.27 36.61
CA ASP A 665 -16.77 10.87 37.75
C ASP A 665 -16.04 11.00 39.11
N LEU A 666 -15.22 12.04 39.29
CA LEU A 666 -14.50 12.32 40.53
C LEU A 666 -15.30 13.27 41.45
N ASP A 667 -15.22 13.08 42.77
CA ASP A 667 -15.91 13.95 43.74
C ASP A 667 -15.37 15.39 43.67
N ALA A 668 -16.27 16.37 43.52
CA ALA A 668 -15.93 17.79 43.39
C ALA A 668 -14.92 18.11 42.28
N GLU A 669 -14.93 17.38 41.17
CA GLU A 669 -14.04 17.62 40.01
C GLU A 669 -14.22 19.03 39.41
N ASP A 670 -15.46 19.51 39.31
CA ASP A 670 -15.76 20.85 38.80
C ASP A 670 -15.07 21.94 39.64
N GLU A 671 -15.13 21.83 40.97
CA GLU A 671 -14.49 22.77 41.90
C GLU A 671 -12.96 22.73 41.80
N TRP A 672 -12.39 21.53 41.59
CA TRP A 672 -10.97 21.37 41.34
C TRP A 672 -10.55 22.05 40.04
N LEU A 673 -11.33 21.85 38.98
CA LEU A 673 -11.04 22.39 37.66
C LEU A 673 -11.06 23.93 37.67
N GLU A 674 -12.06 24.53 38.32
CA GLU A 674 -12.11 25.98 38.56
C GLU A 674 -10.84 26.47 39.28
N ALA A 675 -10.46 25.82 40.38
CA ALA A 675 -9.28 26.19 41.15
C ALA A 675 -7.96 26.04 40.35
N VAL A 676 -7.87 25.05 39.46
CA VAL A 676 -6.70 24.88 38.58
C VAL A 676 -6.65 25.97 37.51
N LEU A 677 -7.79 26.29 36.88
CA LEU A 677 -7.86 27.32 35.84
C LEU A 677 -7.53 28.71 36.38
N ASP A 678 -7.88 29.02 37.63
CA ASP A 678 -7.52 30.27 38.30
C ASP A 678 -6.00 30.42 38.54
N VAL A 679 -5.28 29.31 38.70
CA VAL A 679 -3.82 29.31 38.93
C VAL A 679 -3.03 29.31 37.62
N LEU A 680 -3.60 28.74 36.56
CA LEU A 680 -2.94 28.65 35.26
C LEU A 680 -2.98 30.00 34.52
N PRO A 681 -1.98 30.30 33.67
CA PRO A 681 -2.01 31.52 32.86
C PRO A 681 -3.23 31.58 31.94
N GLU A 682 -3.83 32.77 31.79
CA GLU A 682 -4.93 32.97 30.84
C GLU A 682 -4.52 32.54 29.41
N ALA A 683 -5.37 31.74 28.77
CA ALA A 683 -5.15 31.22 27.42
C ALA A 683 -6.40 31.36 26.56
N GLY A 684 -6.20 31.48 25.24
CA GLY A 684 -7.29 31.54 24.26
C GLY A 684 -7.92 30.18 23.91
N VAL A 685 -7.36 29.10 24.44
CA VAL A 685 -7.83 27.71 24.31
C VAL A 685 -7.64 27.00 25.67
N PRO A 686 -8.48 26.00 26.01
CA PRO A 686 -8.34 25.28 27.27
C PRO A 686 -6.97 24.60 27.40
N PRO A 687 -6.35 24.60 28.59
CA PRO A 687 -5.09 23.89 28.86
C PRO A 687 -5.22 22.38 28.63
N VAL A 688 -4.10 21.71 28.32
CA VAL A 688 -4.06 20.24 28.15
C VAL A 688 -3.09 19.60 29.13
N ALA A 689 -3.57 18.66 29.95
CA ALA A 689 -2.74 17.79 30.78
C ALA A 689 -2.32 16.54 29.99
N ARG A 690 -1.02 16.37 29.76
CA ARG A 690 -0.50 15.20 29.01
C ARG A 690 -0.66 13.89 29.78
N GLU A 691 -0.54 13.96 31.09
CA GLU A 691 -0.73 12.84 32.00
C GLU A 691 -1.63 13.35 33.13
N PHE A 692 -2.75 12.66 33.35
CA PHE A 692 -3.68 12.90 34.43
C PHE A 692 -3.73 11.66 35.33
N THR A 693 -3.57 11.86 36.63
CA THR A 693 -3.64 10.79 37.62
C THR A 693 -4.42 11.28 38.84
N ALA A 694 -5.48 10.57 39.18
CA ALA A 694 -6.35 10.88 40.31
C ALA A 694 -6.77 9.62 41.04
N ILE A 695 -7.04 9.76 42.34
CA ILE A 695 -7.57 8.70 43.19
C ILE A 695 -9.06 8.95 43.38
N ARG A 696 -9.86 7.92 43.09
CA ARG A 696 -11.32 7.97 43.24
C ARG A 696 -11.75 7.72 44.68
N ASP A 697 -13.00 8.07 44.95
CA ASP A 697 -13.76 7.54 46.09
C ASP A 697 -13.15 7.94 47.45
N LEU A 698 -12.47 9.09 47.51
CA LEU A 698 -11.81 9.62 48.71
C LEU A 698 -12.83 10.07 49.77
N GLU A 699 -14.02 10.50 49.34
CA GLU A 699 -15.14 10.93 50.17
C GLU A 699 -15.70 9.80 51.06
N TYR A 700 -15.48 8.54 50.68
CA TYR A 700 -15.94 7.37 51.42
C TYR A 700 -14.96 6.86 52.48
N VAL A 701 -13.77 7.47 52.59
CA VAL A 701 -12.73 7.06 53.55
C VAL A 701 -13.10 7.45 54.99
N ALA A 702 -13.19 6.45 55.86
CA ALA A 702 -13.40 6.62 57.30
C ALA A 702 -12.09 6.62 58.11
N ASP A 703 -11.08 5.81 57.73
CA ASP A 703 -9.78 5.70 58.42
C ASP A 703 -8.66 6.46 57.68
N TRP A 704 -8.67 7.79 57.80
CA TRP A 704 -7.68 8.68 57.17
C TRP A 704 -6.22 8.41 57.55
N PRO A 705 -5.85 8.12 58.82
CA PRO A 705 -4.48 7.80 59.18
C PRO A 705 -3.89 6.63 58.37
N HIS A 706 -4.65 5.54 58.19
CA HIS A 706 -4.20 4.41 57.38
C HIS A 706 -4.27 4.70 55.87
N ALA A 707 -5.28 5.45 55.41
CA ALA A 707 -5.37 5.87 54.02
C ALA A 707 -4.16 6.71 53.62
N LEU A 708 -3.79 7.74 54.37
CA LEU A 708 -2.61 8.59 54.10
C LEU A 708 -1.29 7.80 54.10
N ALA A 709 -1.17 6.78 54.95
CA ALA A 709 -0.01 5.89 54.95
C ALA A 709 0.11 5.04 53.66
N LEU A 710 -1.02 4.75 52.98
CA LEU A 710 -1.04 4.10 51.67
C LEU A 710 -0.79 5.10 50.55
N LEU A 711 -1.46 6.26 50.58
CA LEU A 711 -1.32 7.34 49.59
C LEU A 711 0.11 7.88 49.49
N SER A 712 0.86 7.88 50.58
CA SER A 712 2.26 8.32 50.61
C SER A 712 3.25 7.34 49.95
N ARG A 713 2.82 6.14 49.54
CA ARG A 713 3.70 5.09 48.96
C ARG A 713 3.47 4.94 47.45
N PRO A 714 4.51 4.65 46.64
CA PRO A 714 4.31 4.28 45.24
C PRO A 714 3.43 3.01 45.10
N PRO A 715 2.59 2.92 44.06
CA PRO A 715 2.40 3.90 42.99
C PRO A 715 1.46 5.07 43.33
N LEU A 716 0.63 4.95 44.38
CA LEU A 716 -0.41 5.94 44.72
C LEU A 716 0.13 7.36 44.96
N ARG A 717 1.37 7.47 45.46
CA ARG A 717 2.06 8.75 45.64
C ARG A 717 2.15 9.59 44.36
N ALA A 718 2.11 8.97 43.18
CA ALA A 718 2.14 9.69 41.90
C ALA A 718 0.95 10.64 41.76
N ALA A 719 -0.23 10.29 42.30
CA ALA A 719 -1.42 11.13 42.26
C ALA A 719 -1.28 12.43 43.09
N LEU A 720 -0.29 12.52 43.99
CA LEU A 720 -0.01 13.72 44.79
C LEU A 720 1.00 14.67 44.11
N GLN A 721 1.60 14.26 42.99
CA GLN A 721 2.53 15.13 42.26
C GLN A 721 1.77 16.28 41.58
N PRO A 722 2.39 17.47 41.42
CA PRO A 722 1.78 18.57 40.68
C PRO A 722 1.36 18.14 39.27
N LEU A 723 0.17 18.57 38.86
CA LEU A 723 -0.32 18.45 37.49
C LEU A 723 0.52 19.35 36.58
N ARG A 724 0.91 18.82 35.42
CA ARG A 724 1.62 19.58 34.38
C ARG A 724 0.70 19.81 33.18
N ALA A 725 0.24 21.04 33.04
CA ALA A 725 -0.64 21.46 31.96
C ALA A 725 0.14 22.24 30.90
N LEU A 726 -0.18 21.99 29.63
CA LEU A 726 0.32 22.78 28.51
C LEU A 726 -0.63 23.96 28.26
N VAL A 727 -0.13 25.17 28.44
CA VAL A 727 -0.87 26.43 28.31
C VAL A 727 -0.14 27.30 27.29
N ASN A 728 -0.79 27.69 26.19
CA ASN A 728 -0.19 28.49 25.11
C ASN A 728 1.17 27.95 24.57
N GLY A 729 1.44 26.64 24.69
CA GLY A 729 2.68 26.00 24.27
C GLY A 729 3.80 25.95 25.32
N GLU A 730 3.55 26.45 26.54
CA GLU A 730 4.45 26.36 27.68
C GLU A 730 3.88 25.42 28.76
N ILE A 731 4.75 24.81 29.56
CA ILE A 731 4.33 23.93 30.66
C ILE A 731 4.16 24.78 31.91
N ALA A 732 2.96 24.74 32.50
CA ALA A 732 2.64 25.31 33.80
C ALA A 732 2.28 24.19 34.79
N GLU A 733 2.65 24.36 36.06
CA GLU A 733 2.32 23.42 37.13
C GLU A 733 1.12 23.92 37.93
N ALA A 734 0.22 23.01 38.28
CA ALA A 734 -0.94 23.25 39.14
C ALA A 734 -1.12 22.08 40.13
N PRO A 735 -1.91 22.22 41.20
CA PRO A 735 -2.22 21.10 42.08
C PRO A 735 -2.93 19.96 41.31
N SER A 736 -2.51 18.70 41.53
CA SER A 736 -3.30 17.56 41.06
C SER A 736 -4.62 17.46 41.80
N TYR A 737 -5.61 16.81 41.18
CA TYR A 737 -6.91 16.58 41.79
C TYR A 737 -6.81 16.00 43.20
N THR A 738 -6.08 14.90 43.37
CA THR A 738 -5.97 14.24 44.69
C THR A 738 -5.29 15.14 45.72
N SER A 739 -4.27 15.90 45.33
CA SER A 739 -3.59 16.80 46.25
C SER A 739 -4.47 17.97 46.68
N TRP A 740 -5.21 18.55 45.73
CA TRP A 740 -6.19 19.60 45.97
C TRP A 740 -7.35 19.10 46.84
N TRP A 741 -7.91 17.93 46.55
CA TRP A 741 -9.03 17.37 47.31
C TRP A 741 -8.63 17.17 48.77
N LEU A 742 -7.45 16.57 49.00
CA LEU A 742 -6.92 16.36 50.35
C LEU A 742 -6.63 17.67 51.09
N SER A 743 -6.19 18.73 50.40
CA SER A 743 -5.92 20.03 51.02
C SER A 743 -7.19 20.74 51.52
N HIS A 744 -8.33 20.49 50.89
CA HIS A 744 -9.62 21.13 51.20
C HIS A 744 -10.47 20.34 52.22
N HIS A 745 -10.10 19.09 52.52
CA HIS A 745 -10.84 18.21 53.42
C HIS A 745 -10.14 17.99 54.77
N PRO A 746 -10.89 17.73 55.86
CA PRO A 746 -10.35 17.59 57.22
C PRO A 746 -9.68 16.22 57.48
N VAL A 747 -8.71 15.85 56.64
CA VAL A 747 -8.10 14.51 56.60
C VAL A 747 -7.00 14.27 57.67
N LEU A 748 -6.54 15.33 58.36
CA LEU A 748 -5.50 15.25 59.39
C LEU A 748 -6.09 15.51 60.78
N GLY A 749 -6.65 14.46 61.39
CA GLY A 749 -7.21 14.55 62.76
C GLY A 749 -8.39 15.53 62.86
N GLY A 750 -9.22 15.61 61.81
CA GLY A 750 -10.35 16.53 61.73
C GLY A 750 -9.97 17.96 61.33
N LYS A 751 -8.71 18.21 60.94
CA LYS A 751 -8.22 19.50 60.44
C LYS A 751 -7.80 19.38 58.98
N ARG A 752 -7.94 20.50 58.25
CA ARG A 752 -7.44 20.65 56.88
C ARG A 752 -5.92 20.75 56.89
N PRO A 753 -5.21 20.13 55.93
CA PRO A 753 -3.76 20.28 55.80
C PRO A 753 -3.26 21.72 55.73
N THR A 754 -3.98 22.60 55.04
CA THR A 754 -3.63 24.02 54.88
C THR A 754 -3.66 24.82 56.19
N ALA A 755 -4.36 24.33 57.22
CA ALA A 755 -4.37 24.92 58.56
C ALA A 755 -3.20 24.45 59.45
N LEU A 756 -2.30 23.64 58.89
CA LEU A 756 -1.21 23.00 59.60
C LEU A 756 0.14 23.35 58.99
N ARG A 757 1.18 23.30 59.81
CA ARG A 757 2.58 23.36 59.40
C ARG A 757 3.33 22.11 59.79
N LEU A 758 4.47 21.86 59.15
CA LEU A 758 5.43 20.88 59.62
C LEU A 758 5.98 21.31 60.98
N ALA A 759 6.11 20.35 61.90
CA ALA A 759 6.69 20.58 63.23
C ALA A 759 8.13 21.11 63.15
N THR A 760 8.88 20.68 62.13
CA THR A 760 10.26 21.06 61.81
C THR A 760 10.37 22.29 60.89
N GLY A 761 9.24 22.89 60.50
CA GLY A 761 9.16 24.00 59.56
C GLY A 761 9.67 25.33 60.10
N ASP A 762 9.54 26.37 59.28
CA ASP A 762 10.03 27.73 59.55
C ASP A 762 9.45 28.31 60.86
N PRO A 763 10.32 28.75 61.81
CA PRO A 763 9.89 29.36 63.06
C PRO A 763 8.98 30.58 62.89
N LEU A 764 9.03 31.29 61.75
CA LEU A 764 8.16 32.44 61.48
C LEU A 764 6.69 32.06 61.32
N LEU A 765 6.37 30.79 61.08
CA LEU A 765 5.00 30.28 60.97
C LEU A 765 4.45 29.79 62.32
N TYR A 766 5.26 29.82 63.39
CA TYR A 766 4.86 29.31 64.70
C TYR A 766 3.79 30.22 65.32
N GLY A 767 2.76 29.62 65.91
CA GLY A 767 1.61 30.35 66.45
C GLY A 767 0.57 30.77 65.40
N LEU A 768 0.93 30.79 64.10
CA LEU A 768 0.00 31.08 63.01
C LEU A 768 -0.77 29.83 62.54
N TYR A 769 -0.11 28.67 62.59
CA TYR A 769 -0.66 27.37 62.17
C TYR A 769 -0.57 26.32 63.28
N GLY A 770 -1.43 25.29 63.20
CA GLY A 770 -1.31 24.10 64.04
C GLY A 770 -0.18 23.17 63.60
N ASP A 771 0.29 22.28 64.48
CA ASP A 771 1.27 21.26 64.11
C ASP A 771 0.61 20.08 63.38
N ALA A 772 1.21 19.68 62.25
CA ALA A 772 0.86 18.43 61.57
C ALA A 772 1.21 17.21 62.44
N PRO A 773 0.45 16.10 62.34
CA PRO A 773 0.69 14.92 63.15
C PRO A 773 2.05 14.25 62.85
N GLU A 774 2.73 13.80 63.90
CA GLU A 774 4.00 13.08 63.77
C GLU A 774 3.83 11.70 63.11
N GLY A 775 4.87 11.23 62.40
CA GLY A 775 4.91 9.88 61.82
C GLY A 775 4.27 9.73 60.44
N VAL A 776 3.68 10.79 59.90
CA VAL A 776 3.30 10.89 58.48
C VAL A 776 4.49 11.44 57.68
N ASP A 777 4.64 11.00 56.44
CA ASP A 777 5.73 11.47 55.58
C ASP A 777 5.62 12.97 55.27
N GLU A 778 6.60 13.75 55.74
CA GLU A 778 6.65 15.21 55.61
C GLU A 778 6.56 15.67 54.14
N THR A 779 7.12 14.90 53.20
CA THR A 779 7.06 15.26 51.78
C THR A 779 5.64 15.08 51.23
N ALA A 780 4.91 14.03 51.64
CA ALA A 780 3.51 13.85 51.27
C ALA A 780 2.61 14.90 51.95
N LEU A 781 2.90 15.26 53.21
CA LEU A 781 2.22 16.35 53.91
C LEU A 781 2.36 17.69 53.18
N ALA A 782 3.57 18.01 52.70
CA ALA A 782 3.82 19.22 51.93
C ALA A 782 3.02 19.23 50.61
N MET A 783 2.95 18.09 49.90
CA MET A 783 2.17 17.97 48.66
C MET A 783 0.68 18.30 48.88
N ILE A 784 0.08 17.77 49.95
CA ILE A 784 -1.34 18.02 50.29
C ILE A 784 -1.58 19.38 50.98
N GLY A 785 -0.59 20.27 51.01
CA GLY A 785 -0.76 21.65 51.47
C GLY A 785 -0.36 21.96 52.91
N VAL A 786 0.29 21.05 53.64
CA VAL A 786 0.88 21.42 54.95
C VAL A 786 2.01 22.42 54.77
N ARG A 787 1.96 23.54 55.48
CA ARG A 787 2.91 24.65 55.33
C ARG A 787 4.30 24.28 55.85
N THR A 788 5.33 24.69 55.12
CA THR A 788 6.74 24.30 55.32
C THR A 788 7.58 25.52 55.69
N THR A 789 7.68 26.50 54.80
CA THR A 789 8.47 27.73 54.96
C THR A 789 7.66 28.96 54.57
N LEU A 790 8.01 30.11 55.15
CA LEU A 790 7.37 31.38 54.79
C LEU A 790 7.60 31.74 53.33
N ALA A 791 8.78 31.46 52.79
CA ALA A 791 9.11 31.73 51.39
C ALA A 791 8.24 30.92 50.43
N GLU A 792 8.00 29.62 50.72
CA GLU A 792 7.12 28.77 49.91
C GLU A 792 5.65 29.23 50.00
N LEU A 793 5.19 29.64 51.19
CA LEU A 793 3.86 30.24 51.37
C LEU A 793 3.71 31.53 50.55
N LEU A 794 4.66 32.45 50.62
CA LEU A 794 4.57 33.70 49.84
C LEU A 794 4.72 33.47 48.33
N ALA A 795 5.38 32.40 47.91
CA ALA A 795 5.49 32.02 46.51
C ALA A 795 4.21 31.34 45.97
N SER A 796 3.41 30.70 46.83
CA SER A 796 2.18 30.04 46.39
C SER A 796 1.08 31.03 46.00
N HIS A 797 0.23 30.64 45.05
CA HIS A 797 -0.97 31.40 44.70
C HIS A 797 -1.89 31.54 45.92
N GLY A 798 -2.38 32.76 46.21
CA GLY A 798 -3.20 33.08 47.40
C GLY A 798 -2.47 32.99 48.76
N GLY A 799 -1.20 32.59 48.79
CA GLY A 799 -0.46 32.44 50.06
C GLY A 799 -0.14 33.77 50.79
N PRO A 800 0.17 34.88 50.09
CA PRO A 800 0.26 36.20 50.73
C PRO A 800 -1.07 36.65 51.36
N ASP A 801 -2.20 36.42 50.69
CA ASP A 801 -3.54 36.72 51.25
C ASP A 801 -3.81 35.88 52.49
N GLU A 802 -3.52 34.57 52.44
CA GLU A 802 -3.63 33.68 53.60
C GLU A 802 -2.81 34.17 54.80
N LEU A 803 -1.59 34.65 54.58
CA LEU A 803 -0.77 35.20 55.65
C LEU A 803 -1.36 36.52 56.21
N LEU A 804 -1.88 37.39 55.35
CA LEU A 804 -2.55 38.62 55.79
C LEU A 804 -3.81 38.32 56.60
N ASP A 805 -4.61 37.33 56.20
CA ASP A 805 -5.79 36.86 56.93
C ASP A 805 -5.40 36.36 58.33
N LEU A 806 -4.31 35.58 58.43
CA LEU A 806 -3.79 35.14 59.72
C LEU A 806 -3.28 36.32 60.56
N LEU A 807 -2.59 37.29 59.94
CA LEU A 807 -2.19 38.50 60.65
C LEU A 807 -3.40 39.32 61.13
N ALA A 808 -4.51 39.28 60.39
CA ALA A 808 -5.79 39.89 60.75
C ALA A 808 -6.59 39.12 61.82
N ASP A 809 -6.19 37.90 62.21
CA ASP A 809 -6.90 37.13 63.24
C ASP A 809 -6.46 37.53 64.68
N PRO A 810 -7.30 38.25 65.45
CA PRO A 810 -6.92 38.71 66.80
C PRO A 810 -6.76 37.58 67.82
N SER A 811 -7.15 36.33 67.50
CA SER A 811 -6.93 35.17 68.37
C SER A 811 -5.51 34.61 68.32
N LEU A 812 -4.71 34.99 67.31
CA LEU A 812 -3.33 34.55 67.14
C LEU A 812 -2.37 35.50 67.86
N GLU A 813 -1.40 34.92 68.58
CA GLU A 813 -0.32 35.66 69.22
C GLU A 813 0.89 35.75 68.30
N VAL A 814 1.35 36.97 68.02
CA VAL A 814 2.54 37.25 67.19
C VAL A 814 3.44 38.19 67.97
N ASP A 815 4.69 37.81 68.19
CA ASP A 815 5.64 38.66 68.89
C ASP A 815 6.21 39.76 67.99
N ARG A 816 6.91 40.73 68.59
CA ARG A 816 7.42 41.90 67.87
C ARG A 816 8.52 41.56 66.84
N ALA A 817 9.33 40.55 67.10
CA ALA A 817 10.40 40.13 66.19
C ALA A 817 9.83 39.39 64.98
N GLN A 818 8.88 38.49 65.25
CA GLN A 818 8.13 37.76 64.23
C GLN A 818 7.33 38.73 63.36
N LEU A 819 6.55 39.64 63.95
CA LEU A 819 5.76 40.63 63.21
C LEU A 819 6.62 41.47 62.27
N ARG A 820 7.79 41.94 62.75
CA ARG A 820 8.75 42.66 61.91
C ARG A 820 9.27 41.80 60.76
N ALA A 821 9.60 40.54 61.00
CA ALA A 821 10.10 39.64 59.98
C ALA A 821 9.03 39.32 58.91
N LEU A 822 7.77 39.14 59.34
CA LEU A 822 6.63 38.93 58.44
C LEU A 822 6.37 40.17 57.57
N TRP A 823 6.41 41.38 58.14
CA TRP A 823 6.32 42.61 57.35
C TRP A 823 7.47 42.79 56.37
N ILE A 824 8.70 42.45 56.75
CA ILE A 824 9.84 42.46 55.81
C ILE A 824 9.62 41.49 54.66
N ALA A 825 9.11 40.28 54.94
CA ALA A 825 8.86 39.27 53.92
C ALA A 825 7.72 39.68 52.98
N LEU A 826 6.63 40.23 53.52
CA LEU A 826 5.49 40.74 52.75
C LEU A 826 5.87 41.92 51.86
N ALA A 827 6.78 42.80 52.30
CA ALA A 827 7.27 43.91 51.49
C ALA A 827 7.95 43.47 50.18
N ALA A 828 8.36 42.20 50.06
CA ALA A 828 8.93 41.63 48.83
C ALA A 828 7.87 41.04 47.89
N VAL A 829 6.59 41.04 48.27
CA VAL A 829 5.47 40.55 47.44
C VAL A 829 4.98 41.68 46.53
N GLU A 830 4.69 41.35 45.28
CA GLU A 830 4.09 42.30 44.33
C GLU A 830 2.65 42.68 44.78
N PRO A 831 2.29 43.97 44.84
CA PRO A 831 0.96 44.41 45.28
C PRO A 831 -0.22 43.78 44.54
N SER A 832 -0.06 43.45 43.25
CA SER A 832 -1.11 42.80 42.46
C SER A 832 -1.42 41.35 42.86
N ARG A 833 -0.57 40.73 43.70
CA ARG A 833 -0.76 39.34 44.17
C ARG A 833 -1.61 39.25 45.44
N VAL A 834 -2.08 40.37 45.97
CA VAL A 834 -2.73 40.44 47.27
C VAL A 834 -3.89 41.41 47.21
N ALA A 835 -4.99 41.07 47.85
CA ALA A 835 -6.08 42.02 48.07
C ALA A 835 -5.72 42.94 49.25
N PRO A 836 -6.06 44.25 49.18
CA PRO A 836 -5.92 45.14 50.32
C PRO A 836 -6.63 44.56 51.56
N PRO A 837 -5.93 44.38 52.68
CA PRO A 837 -6.52 43.74 53.85
C PRO A 837 -7.52 44.66 54.53
N THR A 838 -8.60 44.07 55.06
CA THR A 838 -9.60 44.82 55.85
C THR A 838 -9.14 45.13 57.27
N ALA A 839 -8.12 44.41 57.76
CA ALA A 839 -7.52 44.62 59.05
C ALA A 839 -6.03 44.28 59.04
N VAL A 840 -5.23 44.98 59.84
CA VAL A 840 -3.77 44.84 59.87
C VAL A 840 -3.24 44.71 61.29
N ARG A 841 -2.17 43.91 61.45
CA ARG A 841 -1.48 43.77 62.73
C ARG A 841 -0.43 44.86 62.92
N ALA A 842 -0.71 45.79 63.81
CA ALA A 842 0.08 47.00 63.99
C ALA A 842 0.47 47.20 65.46
N VAL A 843 1.35 48.16 65.71
CA VAL A 843 1.78 48.55 67.06
C VAL A 843 1.07 49.83 67.47
N LEU A 844 0.24 49.78 68.52
CA LEU A 844 -0.48 50.92 69.08
C LEU A 844 -0.06 51.13 70.53
N ASN A 845 0.48 52.30 70.86
CA ASN A 845 1.01 52.63 72.21
C ASN A 845 2.01 51.60 72.78
N GLY A 846 2.73 50.90 71.91
CA GLY A 846 3.73 49.89 72.30
C GLY A 846 3.21 48.45 72.36
N GLU A 847 1.89 48.25 72.28
CA GLU A 847 1.25 46.94 72.24
C GLU A 847 0.96 46.50 70.80
N ILE A 848 1.00 45.20 70.54
CA ILE A 848 0.64 44.62 69.23
C ILE A 848 -0.88 44.42 69.22
N VAL A 849 -1.56 45.01 68.25
CA VAL A 849 -3.02 44.94 68.07
C VAL A 849 -3.35 44.58 66.63
N VAL A 850 -4.50 43.95 66.41
CA VAL A 850 -5.14 43.96 65.09
C VAL A 850 -6.04 45.18 65.03
N ALA A 851 -5.88 46.02 64.01
CA ALA A 851 -6.66 47.22 63.81
C ALA A 851 -7.38 47.16 62.45
N ASP A 852 -8.59 47.70 62.41
CA ASP A 852 -9.31 47.94 61.16
C ASP A 852 -8.47 48.84 60.24
N ALA A 853 -8.37 48.48 58.97
CA ALA A 853 -7.52 49.18 58.01
C ALA A 853 -8.05 50.58 57.62
N GLU A 854 -9.37 50.82 57.76
CA GLU A 854 -10.00 52.10 57.41
C GLU A 854 -9.93 53.10 58.58
N ASP A 855 -10.37 52.70 59.78
CA ASP A 855 -10.52 53.62 60.91
C ASP A 855 -9.51 53.42 62.05
N GLY A 856 -8.75 52.32 62.03
CA GLY A 856 -7.72 52.01 63.01
C GLY A 856 -8.26 51.48 64.34
N HIS A 857 -9.57 51.22 64.46
CA HIS A 857 -10.14 50.68 65.68
C HIS A 857 -9.60 49.27 65.96
N PRO A 858 -9.10 49.00 67.19
CA PRO A 858 -8.64 47.67 67.54
C PRO A 858 -9.77 46.63 67.48
N ILE A 859 -9.55 45.55 66.74
CA ILE A 859 -10.48 44.44 66.58
C ILE A 859 -10.18 43.40 67.67
N GLY A 860 -11.19 43.07 68.47
CA GLY A 860 -11.09 42.05 69.52
C GLY A 860 -11.52 40.67 69.03
N GLY A 861 -10.83 39.62 69.47
CA GLY A 861 -11.26 38.24 69.23
C GLY A 861 -12.42 37.83 70.13
N ASN A 862 -13.20 36.84 69.70
CA ASN A 862 -14.25 36.22 70.52
C ASN A 862 -13.67 35.68 71.85
N GLY A 863 -13.75 36.47 72.92
CA GLY A 863 -13.24 36.11 74.26
C GLY A 863 -12.01 36.90 74.74
N HIS A 864 -11.38 37.72 73.90
CA HIS A 864 -10.35 38.67 74.30
C HIS A 864 -10.94 40.08 74.34
N ALA A 865 -11.07 40.64 75.54
CA ALA A 865 -11.48 42.03 75.69
C ALA A 865 -10.44 42.91 74.96
N VAL A 866 -10.91 43.79 74.07
CA VAL A 866 -10.11 44.91 73.57
C VAL A 866 -9.47 45.58 74.79
N VAL A 867 -8.15 45.74 74.79
CA VAL A 867 -7.43 46.34 75.92
C VAL A 867 -8.09 47.68 76.25
N GLU A 868 -8.81 47.73 77.39
CA GLU A 868 -9.57 48.92 77.77
C GLU A 868 -8.61 50.11 77.88
N GLY A 869 -8.82 51.14 77.04
CA GLY A 869 -8.03 52.37 77.04
C GLY A 869 -7.15 52.62 75.81
N LEU A 870 -7.05 51.67 74.88
CA LEU A 870 -6.41 51.90 73.57
C LEU A 870 -7.43 52.52 72.60
N VAL A 871 -7.40 53.85 72.45
CA VAL A 871 -8.21 54.58 71.47
C VAL A 871 -7.29 55.06 70.36
N ALA A 872 -7.49 54.54 69.15
CA ALA A 872 -6.84 55.04 67.95
C ALA A 872 -7.44 56.40 67.56
N THR A 873 -6.61 57.33 67.08
CA THR A 873 -7.05 58.66 66.63
C THR A 873 -7.02 58.82 65.11
N GLY A 874 -7.08 57.70 64.37
CA GLY A 874 -7.06 57.60 62.91
C GLY A 874 -6.63 56.22 62.44
N GLY A 875 -6.77 55.96 61.12
CA GLY A 875 -6.40 54.70 60.48
C GLY A 875 -4.91 54.34 60.62
N PRO A 876 -4.54 53.07 60.39
CA PRO A 876 -3.14 52.60 60.44
C PRO A 876 -2.24 53.37 59.47
N VAL A 877 -0.96 53.50 59.84
CA VAL A 877 0.05 54.19 59.01
C VAL A 877 1.33 53.35 58.92
N VAL A 878 1.98 53.38 57.75
CA VAL A 878 3.30 52.77 57.55
C VAL A 878 4.39 53.78 57.89
N VAL A 879 5.36 53.35 58.72
CA VAL A 879 6.40 54.23 59.24
C VAL A 879 7.61 54.29 58.29
N GLU A 880 7.68 55.34 57.49
CA GLU A 880 8.78 55.69 56.60
C GLU A 880 9.76 56.70 57.24
N ALA A 881 9.27 57.59 58.10
CA ALA A 881 10.04 58.69 58.68
C ALA A 881 10.01 58.67 60.23
N PRO A 882 11.08 58.24 60.91
CA PRO A 882 11.07 58.06 62.37
C PRO A 882 11.05 59.38 63.16
N ASP A 883 11.29 60.53 62.53
CA ASP A 883 11.13 61.85 63.15
C ASP A 883 9.66 62.29 63.26
N LEU A 884 8.77 61.75 62.43
CA LEU A 884 7.34 62.04 62.49
C LEU A 884 6.58 61.15 63.48
N LEU A 885 7.19 60.04 63.94
CA LEU A 885 6.60 59.09 64.90
C LEU A 885 5.89 59.74 66.10
N PRO A 886 6.42 60.79 66.78
CA PRO A 886 5.73 61.41 67.91
C PRO A 886 4.37 62.04 67.55
N LEU A 887 4.16 62.43 66.29
CA LEU A 887 2.92 63.06 65.83
C LEU A 887 1.80 62.05 65.61
N VAL A 888 2.15 60.78 65.36
CA VAL A 888 1.21 59.69 65.05
C VAL A 888 1.23 58.56 66.09
N ALA A 889 1.81 58.80 67.28
CA ALA A 889 1.98 57.77 68.30
C ALA A 889 0.65 57.12 68.78
N SER A 890 -0.47 57.81 68.60
CA SER A 890 -1.83 57.34 68.91
C SER A 890 -2.55 56.65 67.74
N ARG A 891 -1.87 56.40 66.62
CA ARG A 891 -2.37 55.58 65.49
C ARG A 891 -1.72 54.19 65.51
N PRO A 892 -2.36 53.16 64.94
CA PRO A 892 -1.71 51.87 64.73
C PRO A 892 -0.53 52.00 63.76
N LEU A 893 0.65 51.52 64.16
CA LEU A 893 1.89 51.67 63.39
C LEU A 893 2.32 50.35 62.75
N VAL A 894 2.46 50.32 61.42
CA VAL A 894 3.12 49.23 60.69
C VAL A 894 4.62 49.55 60.64
N LEU A 895 5.42 48.71 61.31
CA LEU A 895 6.85 48.97 61.54
C LEU A 895 7.72 48.02 60.71
N ALA A 896 8.41 48.58 59.72
CA ALA A 896 9.39 47.91 58.88
C ALA A 896 10.66 48.78 58.69
N PRO A 897 11.75 48.23 58.12
CA PRO A 897 12.84 49.05 57.58
C PRO A 897 12.30 50.15 56.65
N PHE A 898 12.85 51.36 56.75
CA PHE A 898 12.31 52.56 56.06
C PHE A 898 12.38 52.45 54.53
N ASP A 899 13.34 51.69 54.00
CA ASP A 899 13.51 51.37 52.59
C ASP A 899 12.41 50.44 52.04
N LEU A 900 11.62 49.81 52.92
CA LEU A 900 10.49 48.95 52.58
C LEU A 900 9.12 49.60 52.84
N ALA A 901 9.10 50.82 53.39
CA ALA A 901 7.85 51.47 53.80
C ALA A 901 6.93 51.78 52.61
N GLU A 902 7.47 52.25 51.48
CA GLU A 902 6.68 52.49 50.26
C GLU A 902 6.09 51.19 49.70
N ALA A 903 6.88 50.11 49.65
CA ALA A 903 6.40 48.81 49.19
C ALA A 903 5.28 48.26 50.06
N LEU A 904 5.38 48.40 51.39
CA LEU A 904 4.31 47.99 52.31
C LEU A 904 3.09 48.90 52.24
N SER A 905 3.27 50.19 52.03
CA SER A 905 2.17 51.14 51.82
C SER A 905 1.36 50.76 50.58
N GLU A 906 2.04 50.46 49.47
CA GLU A 906 1.40 50.02 48.22
C GLU A 906 0.73 48.63 48.36
N LEU A 907 1.39 47.68 49.03
CA LEU A 907 0.85 46.33 49.26
C LEU A 907 -0.41 46.33 50.14
N LEU A 908 -0.41 47.14 51.21
CA LEU A 908 -1.47 47.15 52.21
C LEU A 908 -2.57 48.20 51.91
N ASP A 909 -2.37 49.05 50.89
CA ASP A 909 -3.19 50.22 50.61
C ASP A 909 -3.33 51.16 51.84
N LEU A 910 -2.22 51.39 52.54
CA LEU A 910 -2.16 52.22 53.74
C LEU A 910 -1.27 53.45 53.52
N PRO A 911 -1.62 54.63 54.07
CA PRO A 911 -0.81 55.82 53.92
C PRO A 911 0.51 55.72 54.70
N VAL A 912 1.57 56.34 54.17
CA VAL A 912 2.80 56.61 54.94
C VAL A 912 2.61 57.81 55.87
N ILE A 913 3.44 57.96 56.92
CA ILE A 913 3.23 59.03 57.92
C ILE A 913 3.22 60.43 57.28
N GLY A 914 4.12 60.69 56.33
CA GLY A 914 4.28 61.99 55.68
C GLY A 914 3.11 62.42 54.80
N GLU A 915 2.20 61.50 54.43
CA GLU A 915 0.94 61.85 53.75
C GLU A 915 -0.13 62.33 54.73
N GLU A 916 -0.07 61.85 55.97
CA GLU A 916 -1.03 62.17 57.04
C GLU A 916 -0.64 63.41 57.85
N VAL A 917 0.66 63.68 58.01
CA VAL A 917 1.16 64.82 58.77
C VAL A 917 2.27 65.55 58.02
N THR A 918 2.19 66.89 58.02
CA THR A 918 3.20 67.76 57.39
C THR A 918 4.50 67.78 58.20
N GLY A 919 4.40 67.82 59.53
CA GLY A 919 5.54 67.93 60.43
C GLY A 919 6.29 69.25 60.26
N GLU A 920 5.58 70.39 60.24
CA GLU A 920 6.15 71.74 60.12
C GLU A 920 6.81 72.16 61.44
N VAL A 921 8.00 72.76 61.36
CA VAL A 921 8.70 73.27 62.56
C VAL A 921 8.10 74.62 62.98
N THR A 922 7.36 74.64 64.08
CA THR A 922 6.67 75.85 64.59
C THR A 922 7.46 76.64 65.62
N SER A 923 8.61 76.11 66.05
CA SER A 923 9.52 76.72 67.03
C SER A 923 10.70 77.44 66.36
N SER A 924 11.28 78.43 67.04
CA SER A 924 12.45 79.16 66.54
C SER A 924 13.75 78.61 67.13
N GLY A 925 14.72 78.26 66.28
CA GLY A 925 16.03 77.76 66.69
C GLY A 925 17.20 78.63 66.21
N GLN A 926 18.42 78.28 66.63
CA GLN A 926 19.67 78.95 66.23
C GLN A 926 20.54 78.00 65.41
N GLU A 927 21.06 78.47 64.28
CA GLU A 927 21.97 77.67 63.46
C GLU A 927 23.33 77.49 64.16
N ARG A 928 23.81 76.23 64.22
CA ARG A 928 25.05 75.80 64.84
C ARG A 928 25.86 74.93 63.88
N PRO A 929 27.20 75.00 63.88
CA PRO A 929 28.02 74.09 63.09
C PRO A 929 27.98 72.67 63.67
N VAL A 930 27.94 71.65 62.82
CA VAL A 930 28.10 70.25 63.27
C VAL A 930 29.54 70.02 63.73
N PRO A 931 29.78 69.43 64.92
CA PRO A 931 31.12 69.15 65.41
C PRO A 931 31.95 68.29 64.44
N ALA A 932 33.22 68.63 64.27
CA ALA A 932 34.11 67.95 63.31
C ALA A 932 34.29 66.45 63.62
N GLN A 933 34.19 66.07 64.89
CA GLN A 933 34.24 64.70 65.37
C GLN A 933 33.08 63.88 64.83
N VAL A 934 31.86 64.43 64.81
CA VAL A 934 30.69 63.74 64.24
C VAL A 934 30.86 63.55 62.74
N ARG A 935 31.42 64.53 62.02
CA ARG A 935 31.77 64.38 60.60
C ARG A 935 32.88 63.38 60.31
N SER A 936 33.59 62.90 61.34
CA SER A 936 34.58 61.82 61.17
C SER A 936 33.91 60.45 61.17
N LEU A 937 32.80 60.29 61.91
CA LEU A 937 31.97 59.08 61.92
C LEU A 937 30.89 59.10 60.82
N LEU A 938 30.31 60.28 60.55
CA LEU A 938 29.31 60.53 59.50
C LEU A 938 29.85 61.55 58.48
N PRO A 939 30.64 61.12 57.48
CA PRO A 939 31.26 62.04 56.51
C PRO A 939 30.25 62.86 55.68
N SER A 940 29.03 62.33 55.50
CA SER A 940 27.93 62.98 54.77
C SER A 940 27.07 63.90 55.63
N ALA A 941 27.34 64.03 56.94
CA ALA A 941 26.55 64.88 57.82
C ALA A 941 26.57 66.36 57.37
N PRO A 942 25.44 67.08 57.51
CA PRO A 942 25.34 68.48 57.09
C PRO A 942 26.36 69.38 57.79
N ALA A 943 26.70 70.51 57.17
CA ALA A 943 27.69 71.43 57.74
C ALA A 943 27.19 72.13 59.02
N SER A 944 25.88 72.36 59.11
CA SER A 944 25.19 72.99 60.22
C SER A 944 23.86 72.29 60.54
N TYR A 945 23.34 72.56 61.74
CA TYR A 945 22.03 72.14 62.21
C TYR A 945 21.36 73.29 62.96
N VAL A 946 20.05 73.23 63.16
CA VAL A 946 19.28 74.23 63.91
C VAL A 946 19.04 73.70 65.34
N GLU A 947 19.64 74.35 66.32
CA GLU A 947 19.50 74.02 67.74
C GLU A 947 18.26 74.71 68.33
N HIS A 948 17.42 73.94 69.01
CA HIS A 948 16.23 74.41 69.73
C HIS A 948 16.35 74.09 71.21
N ALA A 949 15.88 75.01 72.07
CA ALA A 949 15.75 74.73 73.50
C ALA A 949 14.57 73.79 73.79
N ASP A 950 13.44 74.04 73.12
CA ASP A 950 12.25 73.20 73.06
C ASP A 950 11.81 73.15 71.59
N LEU A 951 12.07 72.03 70.91
CA LEU A 951 11.65 71.84 69.51
C LEU A 951 10.17 71.46 69.47
N GLU A 952 9.37 72.30 68.82
CA GLU A 952 7.95 72.05 68.51
C GLU A 952 7.76 71.84 67.01
N VAL A 953 7.05 70.76 66.66
CA VAL A 953 6.67 70.36 65.30
C VAL A 953 5.16 70.11 65.28
N ASP A 954 4.42 70.84 64.44
CA ASP A 954 2.95 70.89 64.45
C ASP A 954 2.35 71.10 65.86
N GLY A 955 3.05 71.87 66.71
CA GLY A 955 2.67 72.13 68.10
C GLY A 955 2.96 70.99 69.10
N VAL A 956 3.56 69.89 68.66
CA VAL A 956 4.01 68.77 69.51
C VAL A 956 5.49 68.92 69.84
N LYS A 957 5.85 68.74 71.11
CA LYS A 957 7.26 68.74 71.54
C LYS A 957 7.97 67.48 71.08
N VAL A 958 8.99 67.63 70.25
CA VAL A 958 9.82 66.53 69.73
C VAL A 958 11.29 66.77 70.04
N GLN A 959 12.11 65.73 69.90
CA GLN A 959 13.55 65.85 70.13
C GLN A 959 14.31 66.21 68.86
N TRP A 960 13.80 65.85 67.69
CA TRP A 960 14.44 66.12 66.40
C TRP A 960 13.45 66.11 65.24
N ARG A 961 13.82 66.76 64.15
CA ARG A 961 13.09 66.78 62.87
C ARG A 961 14.06 67.07 61.73
N PHE A 962 13.93 66.36 60.61
CA PHE A 962 14.60 66.72 59.37
C PHE A 962 13.58 67.37 58.42
N PHE A 963 13.63 68.69 58.29
CA PHE A 963 12.65 69.48 57.54
C PHE A 963 13.35 70.50 56.65
N GLU A 964 12.86 70.67 55.41
CA GLU A 964 13.44 71.57 54.40
C GLU A 964 14.97 71.44 54.22
N GLY A 965 15.50 70.21 54.34
CA GLY A 965 16.93 69.93 54.18
C GLY A 965 17.82 70.30 55.36
N ALA A 966 17.24 70.71 56.50
CA ALA A 966 17.96 71.03 57.73
C ALA A 966 17.59 70.06 58.86
N VAL A 967 18.57 69.76 59.72
CA VAL A 967 18.36 69.02 60.97
C VAL A 967 17.97 70.02 62.06
N HIS A 968 16.76 69.90 62.58
CA HIS A 968 16.29 70.61 63.77
C HIS A 968 16.40 69.65 64.96
N ALA A 969 17.04 70.08 66.05
CA ALA A 969 17.27 69.21 67.19
C ALA A 969 17.18 69.96 68.53
N ALA A 970 16.64 69.27 69.52
CA ALA A 970 16.70 69.62 70.93
C ALA A 970 17.48 68.53 71.68
N GLY A 971 18.52 68.95 72.41
CA GLY A 971 19.38 68.05 73.17
C GLY A 971 20.26 67.12 72.32
N VAL A 972 21.08 66.32 73.01
CA VAL A 972 22.09 65.45 72.37
C VAL A 972 21.46 64.28 71.60
N GLU A 973 20.43 63.66 72.16
CA GLU A 973 19.75 62.51 71.53
C GLU A 973 19.04 62.91 70.23
N GLY A 974 18.40 64.07 70.25
CA GLY A 974 17.75 64.62 69.07
C GLY A 974 18.75 64.92 67.97
N LEU A 975 19.87 65.58 68.33
CA LEU A 975 20.93 65.90 67.38
C LEU A 975 21.54 64.64 66.76
N ALA A 976 21.80 63.61 67.57
CA ALA A 976 22.36 62.36 67.10
C ALA A 976 21.45 61.65 66.09
N ARG A 977 20.15 61.56 66.39
CA ARG A 977 19.15 60.96 65.50
C ARG A 977 19.01 61.76 64.20
N GLY A 978 18.93 63.09 64.29
CA GLY A 978 18.81 63.95 63.12
C GLY A 978 20.00 63.90 62.19
N LEU A 979 21.23 63.89 62.73
CA LEU A 979 22.44 63.78 61.91
C LEU A 979 22.59 62.40 61.28
N ALA A 980 22.29 61.33 62.02
CA ALA A 980 22.30 59.97 61.50
C ALA A 980 21.28 59.79 60.36
N TRP A 981 20.07 60.32 60.53
CA TRP A 981 19.03 60.32 59.49
C TRP A 981 19.44 61.10 58.24
N ALA A 982 19.87 62.36 58.41
CA ALA A 982 20.30 63.21 57.30
C ALA A 982 21.51 62.64 56.52
N SER A 983 22.29 61.75 57.16
CA SER A 983 23.47 61.11 56.56
C SER A 983 23.16 59.77 55.89
N GLY A 984 21.91 59.28 55.97
CA GLY A 984 21.52 57.94 55.50
C GLY A 984 22.05 56.79 56.36
N GLN A 985 22.53 57.07 57.58
CA GLN A 985 23.20 56.13 58.47
C GLN A 985 22.44 55.99 59.80
N TRP A 986 21.16 55.63 59.73
CA TRP A 986 20.27 55.56 60.90
C TRP A 986 20.77 54.57 61.98
N GLY A 987 21.52 53.53 61.60
CA GLY A 987 22.15 52.57 62.51
C GLY A 987 23.08 53.25 63.53
N ASP A 988 23.81 54.27 63.11
CA ASP A 988 24.86 54.93 63.90
C ASP A 988 24.35 55.94 64.91
N ARG A 989 23.04 56.21 64.96
CA ARG A 989 22.42 57.21 65.86
C ARG A 989 22.84 57.07 67.33
N LEU A 990 23.08 55.84 67.80
CA LEU A 990 23.52 55.59 69.18
C LEU A 990 25.03 55.87 69.36
N ALA A 991 25.85 55.49 68.38
CA ALA A 991 27.28 55.81 68.37
C ALA A 991 27.51 57.33 68.28
N VAL A 992 26.72 58.02 67.46
CA VAL A 992 26.72 59.49 67.35
C VAL A 992 26.29 60.13 68.67
N ALA A 993 25.28 59.59 69.36
CA ALA A 993 24.86 60.08 70.67
C ALA A 993 25.96 59.90 71.73
N ALA A 994 26.63 58.74 71.74
CA ALA A 994 27.77 58.48 72.61
C ALA A 994 28.92 59.45 72.33
N LEU A 995 29.24 59.67 71.06
CA LEU A 995 30.27 60.60 70.61
C LEU A 995 29.97 62.06 71.00
N LEU A 996 28.72 62.50 70.87
CA LEU A 996 28.31 63.86 71.26
C LEU A 996 28.36 64.07 72.78
N ARG A 997 28.25 63.01 73.58
CA ARG A 997 28.40 63.05 75.04
C ARG A 997 29.87 63.01 75.48
N ASP A 998 30.73 62.28 74.76
CA ASP A 998 32.16 62.16 75.04
C ASP A 998 33.02 62.22 73.76
N PRO A 999 33.43 63.43 73.32
CA PRO A 999 34.20 63.63 72.09
C PRO A 999 35.60 63.00 72.07
N GLU A 1000 36.16 62.58 73.22
CA GLU A 1000 37.47 61.93 73.29
C GLU A 1000 37.42 60.44 72.89
N ALA A 1001 36.22 59.83 72.85
CA ALA A 1001 36.01 58.43 72.50
C ALA A 1001 36.11 58.11 70.99
N VAL A 1002 36.32 59.12 70.13
CA VAL A 1002 36.37 58.99 68.66
C VAL A 1002 37.23 57.84 68.16
N PRO A 1003 38.49 57.64 68.61
CA PRO A 1003 39.35 56.59 68.05
C PRO A 1003 38.86 55.17 68.35
N LEU A 1004 38.19 54.98 69.50
CA LEU A 1004 37.61 53.69 69.88
C LEU A 1004 36.33 53.41 69.11
N LEU A 1005 35.43 54.39 69.02
CA LEU A 1005 34.17 54.25 68.28
C LEU A 1005 34.39 54.00 66.79
N LEU A 1006 35.40 54.64 66.17
CA LEU A 1006 35.79 54.35 64.79
C LEU A 1006 36.36 52.93 64.63
N ALA A 1007 37.16 52.46 65.59
CA ALA A 1007 37.71 51.11 65.57
C ALA A 1007 36.64 50.02 65.77
N GLU A 1008 35.61 50.29 66.57
CA GLU A 1008 34.44 49.41 66.71
C GLU A 1008 33.58 49.42 65.45
N ALA A 1009 33.35 50.60 64.84
CA ALA A 1009 32.61 50.71 63.58
C ALA A 1009 33.29 49.97 62.41
N ASP A 1010 34.63 49.97 62.35
CA ASP A 1010 35.40 49.19 61.35
C ASP A 1010 35.21 47.66 61.49
N LEU A 1011 34.63 47.16 62.59
CA LEU A 1011 34.33 45.74 62.79
C LEU A 1011 32.91 45.34 62.33
N ASP A 1012 32.00 46.30 62.17
CA ASP A 1012 30.60 46.08 61.80
C ASP A 1012 30.37 46.06 60.27
N SER A 1013 31.39 46.39 59.47
CA SER A 1013 31.32 46.43 57.99
C SER A 1013 31.37 45.08 57.30
#